data_AF-A0A348PGX1-F1
#
_entry.id   AF-A0A348PGX1-F1
#
_cell.length_a   1.000
_cell.length_b   1.000
_cell.length_c   1.000
_cell.angle_alpha   90.00
_cell.angle_beta   90.00
_cell.angle_gamma   90.00
#
_symmetry.space_group_name_H-M   'P 1'
#
loop_
_entity.id
_entity.type
_entity.pdbx_description
1 polymer ?
#
loop_
_entity_poly.entity_id
_entity_poly.type
_entity_poly.pdbx_seq_one_letter_code
_entity_poly.pdbx_strand_id
1 'polypeptide(L)'
;MRPNWLLALLFSTALAVTVLLAGCGSGANPRFDALPGPISTLDLAIAAADEAAPLSADEWASLESMHDHYLTDFDRLRVEAIAPLVREVRAREESEWVGDLETLGRFSRKHAVVLGRIKALDDRFTADVSEAFHTRASFVDRVASRRGIDRSARIIQGLSNGDDRTPTLLDLEPSVRALGLNAAEQAAVEPALAEYRRDLARAAEQLASAQVALPASKLAALKSAGVSAETVKQLAAHAKESDAARDAHTQAAEALSAAERVGMRPIARAFSQVDEANRRGLAAMIAALPPESAARLTADDERRRTSTDPYIEGGRFMLDVYARHPLVRSGRASQTRNAVEDARNALASVVRLRIQNERTRLSAADRGEAPTDDGSKARLDAEQTKAVAAFKKLRAAAEGEIDDGTQELLDKSIGTTSDEMRELLTPMLGAGNADRVVRAAGRGIFRSSRERSEVPWNTDHSIAEQLLLAPGMDHEAFHLAARAVGAKDDDPLVEQIWDRHQARVDALLVRQREQMRVLEAKSSEAANRATEDPTGFERSLGEYLQSLLAADGERRQADDETFREVAIAIGLSEDDARFVLARAVSASRRASLPWQRFRQAWLLGPLWESDADPISAALMIDNEVERNAALVLLTAHAERLKTSADEARRVGLEALRDFLLFGVRAKRDGKDGSPESFRNAPEVRGIVTRVHQAGKARRQSQRDAIASIAAMDQALGDRLTAAWLNATFP
;
A
#
# COMPACT_ATOMS: atom_id res chain seq x y z
N MET A 1 14.24 7.26 -41.59
CA MET A 1 14.92 8.43 -40.98
C MET A 1 14.49 8.52 -39.53
N ARG A 2 15.45 8.52 -38.59
CA ARG A 2 15.20 8.66 -37.13
C ARG A 2 14.65 10.05 -36.82
N PRO A 3 13.77 10.20 -35.80
CA PRO A 3 14.29 10.68 -34.52
C PRO A 3 13.50 10.14 -33.29
N ASN A 4 13.96 9.05 -32.68
CA ASN A 4 13.59 8.69 -31.29
C ASN A 4 14.75 8.93 -30.29
N TRP A 5 15.85 9.54 -30.75
CA TRP A 5 17.06 9.73 -29.94
C TRP A 5 17.13 11.11 -29.27
N LEU A 6 16.30 12.07 -29.70
CA LEU A 6 16.21 13.41 -29.09
C LEU A 6 15.36 13.42 -27.80
N LEU A 7 14.38 12.52 -27.68
CA LEU A 7 13.58 12.36 -26.45
C LEU A 7 14.36 11.67 -25.32
N ALA A 8 15.23 10.71 -25.64
CA ALA A 8 16.08 10.04 -24.63
C ALA A 8 17.22 10.94 -24.10
N LEU A 9 17.69 11.91 -24.89
CA LEU A 9 18.75 12.85 -24.48
C LEU A 9 18.23 14.06 -23.71
N LEU A 10 16.99 14.50 -23.96
CA LEU A 10 16.36 15.59 -23.20
C LEU A 10 15.80 15.13 -21.84
N PHE A 11 15.46 13.84 -21.68
CA PHE A 11 15.05 13.28 -20.39
C PHE A 11 16.22 12.91 -19.46
N SER A 12 17.45 12.74 -19.96
CA SER A 12 18.59 12.28 -19.15
C SER A 12 19.37 13.41 -18.45
N THR A 13 19.25 14.65 -18.91
CA THR A 13 19.94 15.81 -18.28
C THR A 13 19.01 16.69 -17.43
N ALA A 14 17.70 16.70 -17.69
CA ALA A 14 16.72 17.44 -16.88
C ALA A 14 16.11 16.60 -15.73
N LEU A 15 16.19 15.27 -15.77
CA LEU A 15 15.61 14.41 -14.73
C LEU A 15 16.61 14.06 -13.60
N ALA A 16 17.92 14.11 -13.86
CA ALA A 16 18.94 13.79 -12.86
C ALA A 16 19.23 14.93 -11.86
N VAL A 17 18.95 16.18 -12.22
CA VAL A 17 19.04 17.33 -11.31
C VAL A 17 17.74 17.54 -10.53
N THR A 18 16.60 17.15 -11.11
CA THR A 18 15.29 17.29 -10.46
C THR A 18 14.96 16.07 -9.58
N VAL A 19 15.39 14.84 -9.89
CA VAL A 19 15.00 13.67 -9.06
C VAL A 19 15.84 13.50 -7.79
N LEU A 20 16.98 14.18 -7.63
CA LEU A 20 17.82 14.07 -6.43
C LEU A 20 18.01 15.39 -5.66
N LEU A 21 17.38 16.48 -6.12
CA LEU A 21 17.17 17.72 -5.36
C LEU A 21 15.70 18.22 -5.38
N ALA A 22 14.80 17.68 -6.20
CA ALA A 22 13.34 17.83 -6.02
C ALA A 22 12.72 16.77 -5.09
N GLY A 23 13.54 16.05 -4.32
CA GLY A 23 13.15 15.60 -2.97
C GLY A 23 13.09 16.76 -1.96
N CYS A 24 13.38 17.99 -2.40
CA CYS A 24 13.12 19.25 -1.71
C CYS A 24 12.34 20.23 -2.62
N GLY A 25 11.51 19.71 -3.54
CA GLY A 25 10.59 20.49 -4.37
C GLY A 25 9.18 20.49 -3.77
N SER A 26 8.85 21.55 -3.02
CA SER A 26 7.54 22.23 -2.97
C SER A 26 6.23 21.44 -3.08
N GLY A 27 6.12 20.26 -2.48
CA GLY A 27 4.89 19.48 -2.56
C GLY A 27 4.78 18.37 -1.53
N ALA A 28 4.98 18.65 -0.24
CA ALA A 28 3.95 18.39 0.77
C ALA A 28 4.40 18.79 2.18
N ASN A 29 3.35 18.89 2.98
CA ASN A 29 3.26 19.62 4.22
C ASN A 29 3.98 18.85 5.34
N PRO A 30 4.70 19.52 6.24
CA PRO A 30 5.27 18.85 7.41
C PRO A 30 4.18 18.17 8.27
N ARG A 31 4.12 16.83 8.25
CA ARG A 31 3.10 16.06 8.98
C ARG A 31 3.52 15.78 10.43
N PHE A 32 3.47 16.80 11.28
CA PHE A 32 3.72 16.62 12.73
C PHE A 32 2.73 15.68 13.42
N ASP A 33 1.65 15.29 12.74
CA ASP A 33 0.65 14.30 13.14
C ASP A 33 1.01 12.84 12.77
N ALA A 34 2.14 12.61 12.11
CA ALA A 34 2.66 11.28 11.79
C ALA A 34 3.21 10.58 13.05
N LEU A 35 2.35 9.85 13.77
CA LEU A 35 2.71 9.11 14.98
C LEU A 35 2.55 7.60 14.78
N PRO A 36 3.39 6.77 15.43
CA PRO A 36 3.28 5.31 15.35
C PRO A 36 1.99 4.79 16.01
N GLY A 37 1.47 3.67 15.52
CA GLY A 37 0.43 2.90 16.19
C GLY A 37 0.97 2.10 17.39
N PRO A 38 0.10 1.36 18.12
CA PRO A 38 0.55 0.43 19.16
C PRO A 38 1.39 -0.72 18.58
N ILE A 39 2.17 -1.41 19.42
CA ILE A 39 2.73 -2.73 19.09
C ILE A 39 1.59 -3.64 18.62
N SER A 40 1.74 -4.26 17.45
CA SER A 40 0.69 -5.14 16.92
C SER A 40 0.86 -6.57 17.41
N THR A 41 -0.24 -7.31 17.55
CA THR A 41 -0.22 -8.74 17.87
C THR A 41 0.57 -9.53 16.82
N LEU A 42 0.54 -9.08 15.56
CA LEU A 42 1.32 -9.68 14.47
C LEU A 42 2.83 -9.56 14.72
N ASP A 43 3.31 -8.42 15.20
CA ASP A 43 4.74 -8.24 15.50
C ASP A 43 5.20 -9.17 16.63
N LEU A 44 4.36 -9.36 17.65
CA LEU A 44 4.60 -10.30 18.74
C LEU A 44 4.63 -11.75 18.23
N ALA A 45 3.69 -12.10 17.35
CA ALA A 45 3.63 -13.43 16.74
C ALA A 45 4.84 -13.73 15.85
N ILE A 46 5.29 -12.75 15.07
CA ILE A 46 6.51 -12.88 14.26
C ILE A 46 7.74 -13.06 15.17
N ALA A 47 7.85 -12.28 16.25
CA ALA A 47 8.97 -12.43 17.19
C ALA A 47 8.99 -13.79 17.90
N ALA A 48 7.81 -14.34 18.20
CA ALA A 48 7.62 -15.66 18.79
C ALA A 48 7.89 -16.80 17.79
N ALA A 49 7.54 -16.63 16.52
CA ALA A 49 7.81 -17.61 15.47
C ALA A 49 9.31 -17.85 15.22
N ASP A 50 10.14 -16.85 15.51
CA ASP A 50 11.61 -16.92 15.40
C ASP A 50 12.28 -17.58 16.63
N GLU A 51 11.51 -18.04 17.61
CA GLU A 51 12.06 -18.79 18.75
C GLU A 51 12.39 -20.24 18.37
N ALA A 52 13.53 -20.75 18.87
CA ALA A 52 13.95 -22.13 18.64
C ALA A 52 12.94 -23.17 19.19
N ALA A 53 12.24 -22.81 20.27
CA ALA A 53 11.14 -23.58 20.81
C ALA A 53 9.87 -22.70 20.79
N PRO A 54 8.72 -23.19 20.31
CA PRO A 54 7.47 -22.44 20.35
C PRO A 54 7.14 -21.95 21.76
N LEU A 55 6.44 -20.82 21.88
CA LEU A 55 5.84 -20.42 23.15
C LEU A 55 4.79 -21.45 23.58
N SER A 56 4.78 -21.81 24.86
CA SER A 56 3.75 -22.64 25.47
C SER A 56 2.41 -21.91 25.55
N ALA A 57 1.32 -22.64 25.79
CA ALA A 57 -0.02 -22.04 25.91
C ALA A 57 -0.10 -21.02 27.07
N ASP A 58 0.57 -21.30 28.19
CA ASP A 58 0.61 -20.41 29.36
C ASP A 58 1.43 -19.13 29.08
N GLU A 59 2.55 -19.28 28.36
CA GLU A 59 3.35 -18.15 27.87
C GLU A 59 2.53 -17.27 26.92
N TRP A 60 1.78 -17.86 26.00
CA TRP A 60 0.88 -17.13 25.11
C TRP A 60 -0.20 -16.35 25.86
N ALA A 61 -0.91 -17.01 26.79
CA ALA A 61 -1.95 -16.37 27.59
C ALA A 61 -1.39 -15.19 28.43
N SER A 62 -0.17 -15.34 28.96
CA SER A 62 0.51 -14.26 29.68
C SER A 62 0.84 -13.08 28.76
N LEU A 63 1.40 -13.35 27.58
CA LEU A 63 1.72 -12.32 26.58
C LEU A 63 0.48 -11.56 26.10
N GLU A 64 -0.61 -12.28 25.82
CA GLU A 64 -1.89 -11.69 25.41
C GLU A 64 -2.44 -10.78 26.51
N SER A 65 -2.45 -11.24 27.77
CA SER A 65 -2.92 -10.43 28.89
C SER A 65 -2.11 -9.14 29.06
N MET A 66 -0.77 -9.21 28.97
CA MET A 66 0.09 -8.02 29.00
C MET A 66 -0.17 -7.09 27.81
N HIS A 67 -0.41 -7.65 26.62
CA HIS A 67 -0.68 -6.88 25.42
C HIS A 67 -2.03 -6.15 25.49
N ASP A 68 -3.08 -6.79 26.03
CA ASP A 68 -4.39 -6.16 26.23
C ASP A 68 -4.31 -4.97 27.20
N HIS A 69 -3.53 -5.10 28.27
CA HIS A 69 -3.26 -3.99 29.19
C HIS A 69 -2.51 -2.85 28.48
N TYR A 70 -1.48 -3.19 27.70
CA TYR A 70 -0.76 -2.22 26.88
C TYR A 70 -1.67 -1.49 25.89
N LEU A 71 -2.56 -2.20 25.18
CA LEU A 71 -3.50 -1.61 24.23
C LEU A 71 -4.49 -0.67 24.93
N THR A 72 -4.96 -1.03 26.12
CA THR A 72 -5.83 -0.18 26.94
C THR A 72 -5.14 1.13 27.33
N ASP A 73 -3.89 1.05 27.80
CA ASP A 73 -3.11 2.24 28.16
C ASP A 73 -2.73 3.07 26.91
N PHE A 74 -2.47 2.43 25.77
CA PHE A 74 -2.26 3.12 24.48
C PHE A 74 -3.52 3.86 24.04
N ASP A 75 -4.70 3.27 24.16
CA ASP A 75 -5.98 3.90 23.82
C ASP A 75 -6.24 5.13 24.69
N ARG A 76 -5.90 5.08 25.98
CA ARG A 76 -5.90 6.25 26.87
C ARG A 76 -4.96 7.33 26.36
N LEU A 77 -3.70 6.99 26.06
CA LEU A 77 -2.72 7.92 25.49
C LEU A 77 -3.20 8.54 24.16
N ARG A 78 -3.92 7.76 23.34
CA ARG A 78 -4.48 8.22 22.07
C ARG A 78 -5.46 9.37 22.28
N VAL A 79 -6.33 9.25 23.28
CA VAL A 79 -7.33 10.28 23.61
C VAL A 79 -6.67 11.49 24.27
N GLU A 80 -5.75 11.26 25.21
CA GLU A 80 -5.19 12.31 26.06
C GLU A 80 -4.09 13.16 25.39
N ALA A 81 -3.31 12.58 24.46
CA ALA A 81 -2.12 13.24 23.94
C ALA A 81 -2.03 13.21 22.40
N ILE A 82 -2.26 12.05 21.77
CA ILE A 82 -2.15 11.90 20.31
C ILE A 82 -3.22 12.75 19.61
N ALA A 83 -4.50 12.51 19.89
CA ALA A 83 -5.61 13.20 19.22
C ALA A 83 -5.57 14.73 19.39
N PRO A 84 -5.25 15.30 20.56
CA PRO A 84 -5.05 16.74 20.72
C PRO A 84 -3.97 17.33 19.80
N LEU A 85 -2.79 16.69 19.72
CA LEU A 85 -1.72 17.13 18.82
C LEU A 85 -2.17 17.08 17.36
N VAL A 86 -2.75 15.95 16.93
CA VAL A 86 -3.25 15.78 15.56
C VAL A 86 -4.28 16.85 15.21
N ARG A 87 -5.21 17.16 16.12
CA ARG A 87 -6.20 18.23 15.92
C ARG A 87 -5.55 19.59 15.77
N GLU A 88 -4.58 19.91 16.62
CA GLU A 88 -3.90 21.22 16.59
C GLU A 88 -3.11 21.43 15.31
N VAL A 89 -2.38 20.41 14.85
CA VAL A 89 -1.62 20.46 13.58
C VAL A 89 -2.57 20.60 12.39
N ARG A 90 -3.68 19.85 12.37
CA ARG A 90 -4.65 19.86 11.26
C ARG A 90 -5.61 21.05 11.25
N ALA A 91 -5.75 21.77 12.36
CA ALA A 91 -6.63 22.92 12.46
C ALA A 91 -6.05 24.19 11.83
N ARG A 92 -4.76 24.20 11.46
CA ARG A 92 -4.09 25.33 10.84
C ARG A 92 -3.76 25.05 9.39
N GLU A 93 -3.96 26.02 8.52
CA GLU A 93 -3.49 25.93 7.15
C GLU A 93 -1.97 26.04 7.11
N GLU A 94 -1.32 25.29 6.24
CA GLU A 94 0.14 25.21 6.15
C GLU A 94 0.80 26.59 5.90
N SER A 95 0.16 27.39 5.04
CA SER A 95 0.56 28.76 4.70
C SER A 95 0.69 29.66 5.94
N GLU A 96 -0.02 29.35 7.03
CA GLU A 96 -0.04 30.14 8.25
C GLU A 96 1.17 29.90 9.16
N TRP A 97 1.87 28.78 9.02
CA TRP A 97 2.92 28.39 9.98
C TRP A 97 4.24 27.89 9.38
N VAL A 98 4.32 27.58 8.08
CA VAL A 98 5.58 27.12 7.46
C VAL A 98 6.69 28.19 7.49
N GLY A 99 6.34 29.48 7.55
CA GLY A 99 7.29 30.59 7.76
C GLY A 99 7.54 30.96 9.23
N ASP A 100 6.83 30.33 10.17
CA ASP A 100 6.87 30.66 11.60
C ASP A 100 7.71 29.64 12.39
N LEU A 101 8.91 30.06 12.77
CA LEU A 101 9.86 29.25 13.53
C LEU A 101 9.33 28.91 14.93
N GLU A 102 8.55 29.79 15.55
CA GLU A 102 7.99 29.55 16.88
C GLU A 102 6.94 28.45 16.82
N THR A 103 6.04 28.51 15.84
CA THR A 103 5.03 27.46 15.63
C THR A 103 5.65 26.13 15.23
N LEU A 104 6.60 26.11 14.29
CA LEU A 104 7.33 24.89 13.93
C LEU A 104 8.05 24.27 15.15
N GLY A 105 8.74 25.09 15.94
CA GLY A 105 9.41 24.65 17.15
C GLY A 105 8.43 24.10 18.20
N ARG A 106 7.25 24.71 18.35
CA ARG A 106 6.18 24.22 19.23
C ARG A 106 5.64 22.87 18.77
N PHE A 107 5.34 22.68 17.49
CA PHE A 107 4.86 21.40 16.97
C PHE A 107 5.91 20.29 17.12
N SER A 108 7.17 20.57 16.80
CA SER A 108 8.28 19.64 17.02
C SER A 108 8.39 19.21 18.50
N ARG A 109 8.31 20.16 19.44
CA ARG A 109 8.33 19.85 20.89
C ARG A 109 7.14 19.01 21.32
N LYS A 110 5.92 19.35 20.89
CA LYS A 110 4.71 18.58 21.23
C LYS A 110 4.77 17.16 20.65
N HIS A 111 5.23 17.02 19.41
CA HIS A 111 5.47 15.72 18.78
C HIS A 111 6.44 14.88 19.62
N ALA A 112 7.59 15.45 20.00
CA ALA A 112 8.58 14.78 20.83
C ALA A 112 8.02 14.33 22.20
N VAL A 113 7.18 15.15 22.83
CA VAL A 113 6.50 14.80 24.09
C VAL A 113 5.55 13.60 23.89
N VAL A 114 4.72 13.61 22.85
CA VAL A 114 3.81 12.50 22.56
C VAL A 114 4.60 11.23 22.25
N LEU A 115 5.64 11.33 21.43
CA LEU A 115 6.50 10.21 21.09
C LEU A 115 7.22 9.63 22.32
N GLY A 116 7.69 10.49 23.23
CA GLY A 116 8.29 10.07 24.50
C GLY A 116 7.31 9.30 25.40
N ARG A 117 6.03 9.68 25.41
CA ARG A 117 4.98 8.93 26.13
C ARG A 117 4.70 7.56 25.49
N ILE A 118 4.68 7.49 24.15
CA ILE A 118 4.55 6.21 23.43
C ILE A 118 5.74 5.31 23.76
N LYS A 119 6.96 5.85 23.74
CA LYS A 119 8.18 5.12 24.09
C LYS A 119 8.14 4.60 25.53
N ALA A 120 7.73 5.42 26.49
CA ALA A 120 7.60 4.97 27.88
C ALA A 120 6.59 3.82 28.05
N LEU A 121 5.51 3.82 27.27
CA LEU A 121 4.55 2.73 27.24
C LEU A 121 5.15 1.44 26.64
N ASP A 122 5.84 1.57 25.50
CA ASP A 122 6.54 0.47 24.83
C ASP A 122 7.62 -0.15 25.76
N ASP A 123 8.38 0.70 26.46
CA ASP A 123 9.45 0.28 27.37
C ASP A 123 8.88 -0.45 28.59
N ARG A 124 7.73 0.02 29.13
CA ARG A 124 7.02 -0.67 30.23
C ARG A 124 6.54 -2.05 29.80
N PHE A 125 5.88 -2.16 28.64
CA PHE A 125 5.44 -3.45 28.11
C PHE A 125 6.63 -4.40 27.89
N THR A 126 7.74 -3.89 27.34
CA THR A 126 8.96 -4.67 27.15
C THR A 126 9.55 -5.15 28.47
N ALA A 127 9.50 -4.33 29.53
CA ALA A 127 9.94 -4.71 30.86
C ALA A 127 9.06 -5.82 31.47
N ASP A 128 7.73 -5.71 31.34
CA ASP A 128 6.78 -6.72 31.80
C ASP A 128 7.03 -8.06 31.06
N VAL A 129 7.24 -8.01 29.73
CA VAL A 129 7.62 -9.18 28.92
C VAL A 129 8.99 -9.74 29.35
N SER A 130 9.98 -8.89 29.62
CA SER A 130 11.30 -9.32 30.10
C SER A 130 11.22 -10.08 31.43
N GLU A 131 10.35 -9.65 32.34
CA GLU A 131 10.12 -10.32 33.62
C GLU A 131 9.43 -11.68 33.45
N ALA A 132 8.34 -11.72 32.66
CA ALA A 132 7.58 -12.94 32.40
C ALA A 132 8.37 -13.98 31.58
N PHE A 133 9.24 -13.52 30.67
CA PHE A 133 10.00 -14.35 29.72
C PHE A 133 11.50 -14.32 29.98
N HIS A 134 11.92 -14.30 31.25
CA HIS A 134 13.33 -14.19 31.65
C HIS A 134 14.26 -15.29 31.09
N THR A 135 13.73 -16.45 30.71
CA THR A 135 14.47 -17.54 30.05
C THR A 135 14.60 -17.36 28.53
N ARG A 136 13.89 -16.41 27.92
CA ARG A 136 13.82 -16.14 26.47
C ARG A 136 14.37 -14.76 26.12
N ALA A 137 15.60 -14.48 26.51
CA ALA A 137 16.24 -13.17 26.29
C ALA A 137 16.22 -12.71 24.82
N SER A 138 16.39 -13.63 23.85
CA SER A 138 16.34 -13.31 22.43
C SER A 138 14.96 -12.85 21.96
N PHE A 139 13.88 -13.47 22.46
CA PHE A 139 12.51 -13.04 22.19
C PHE A 139 12.27 -11.61 22.68
N VAL A 140 12.67 -11.31 23.91
CA VAL A 140 12.54 -9.98 24.52
C VAL A 140 13.31 -8.92 23.72
N ASP A 141 14.56 -9.21 23.32
CA ASP A 141 15.37 -8.30 22.50
C ASP A 141 14.75 -8.06 21.11
N ARG A 142 14.16 -9.09 20.49
CA ARG A 142 13.43 -8.97 19.22
C ARG A 142 12.21 -8.06 19.36
N VAL A 143 11.37 -8.26 20.38
CA VAL A 143 10.19 -7.41 20.63
C VAL A 143 10.62 -5.94 20.81
N ALA A 144 11.62 -5.70 21.66
CA ALA A 144 12.12 -4.37 21.97
C ALA A 144 12.71 -3.66 20.73
N SER A 145 13.66 -4.32 20.07
CA SER A 145 14.41 -3.71 18.98
C SER A 145 13.56 -3.54 17.71
N ARG A 146 12.67 -4.51 17.42
CA ARG A 146 11.74 -4.41 16.28
C ARG A 146 10.77 -3.25 16.46
N ARG A 147 10.27 -3.03 17.68
CA ARG A 147 9.41 -1.89 17.96
C ARG A 147 10.14 -0.56 17.77
N GLY A 148 11.41 -0.47 18.17
CA GLY A 148 12.23 0.73 17.90
C GLY A 148 12.33 1.08 16.42
N ILE A 149 12.51 0.06 15.57
CA ILE A 149 12.59 0.19 14.11
C ILE A 149 11.23 0.58 13.52
N ASP A 150 10.15 -0.16 13.82
CA ASP A 150 8.80 0.11 13.28
C ASP A 150 8.34 1.52 13.63
N ARG A 151 8.46 1.93 14.91
CA ARG A 151 8.10 3.28 15.36
C ARG A 151 8.75 4.36 14.50
N SER A 152 10.05 4.23 14.27
CA SER A 152 10.82 5.19 13.49
C SER A 152 10.45 5.15 12.01
N ALA A 153 10.28 3.95 11.45
CA ALA A 153 9.88 3.76 10.06
C ALA A 153 8.49 4.37 9.79
N ARG A 154 7.53 4.23 10.70
CA ARG A 154 6.18 4.82 10.59
C ARG A 154 6.21 6.34 10.61
N ILE A 155 7.08 6.95 11.41
CA ILE A 155 7.26 8.42 11.41
C ILE A 155 7.85 8.86 10.08
N ILE A 156 8.92 8.20 9.60
CA ILE A 156 9.57 8.51 8.32
C ILE A 156 8.58 8.37 7.15
N GLN A 157 7.79 7.29 7.12
CA GLN A 157 6.75 7.07 6.13
C GLN A 157 5.60 8.08 6.24
N GLY A 158 5.13 8.39 7.45
CA GLY A 158 4.03 9.33 7.64
C GLY A 158 4.39 10.78 7.32
N LEU A 159 5.68 11.14 7.49
CA LEU A 159 6.23 12.44 7.08
C LEU A 159 6.56 12.51 5.58
N SER A 160 6.59 11.35 4.90
CA SER A 160 6.76 11.31 3.46
C SER A 160 5.43 11.52 2.72
N ASN A 161 5.51 12.14 1.55
CA ASN A 161 4.35 12.70 0.84
C ASN A 161 3.48 11.65 0.13
N GLY A 162 3.65 10.37 0.44
CA GLY A 162 2.96 9.28 -0.25
C GLY A 162 3.41 9.07 -1.69
N ASP A 163 4.36 9.86 -2.21
CA ASP A 163 5.08 9.50 -3.43
C ASP A 163 5.87 8.22 -3.13
N ASP A 164 5.56 7.15 -3.88
CA ASP A 164 6.13 5.80 -3.78
C ASP A 164 7.67 5.72 -3.93
N ARG A 165 8.35 6.87 -4.00
CA ARG A 165 9.80 7.02 -4.17
C ARG A 165 10.53 7.47 -2.90
N THR A 166 9.83 7.71 -1.79
CA THR A 166 10.50 8.11 -0.54
C THR A 166 11.29 6.95 0.08
N PRO A 167 12.47 7.19 0.68
CA PRO A 167 13.29 6.12 1.23
C PRO A 167 12.53 5.40 2.34
N THR A 168 12.12 4.16 2.08
CA THR A 168 11.84 3.24 3.17
C THR A 168 13.15 2.99 3.91
N LEU A 169 13.11 2.97 5.24
CA LEU A 169 14.25 2.53 6.04
C LEU A 169 14.66 1.15 5.52
N LEU A 170 15.88 1.02 4.99
CA LEU A 170 16.39 -0.26 4.54
C LEU A 170 16.66 -1.11 5.78
N ASP A 171 15.86 -2.15 5.92
CA ASP A 171 15.91 -3.13 7.00
C ASP A 171 16.23 -4.51 6.41
N LEU A 172 17.34 -5.09 6.80
CA LEU A 172 17.89 -6.34 6.28
C LEU A 172 17.25 -7.59 6.89
N GLU A 173 16.54 -7.48 8.01
CA GLU A 173 15.96 -8.64 8.69
C GLU A 173 14.97 -9.43 7.81
N PRO A 174 14.03 -8.79 7.06
CA PRO A 174 13.21 -9.49 6.07
C PRO A 174 14.03 -10.23 5.00
N SER A 175 15.17 -9.67 4.58
CA SER A 175 16.05 -10.29 3.59
C SER A 175 16.69 -11.56 4.14
N VAL A 176 17.11 -11.55 5.41
CA VAL A 176 17.68 -12.74 6.07
C VAL A 176 16.62 -13.83 6.26
N ARG A 177 15.40 -13.48 6.68
CA ARG A 177 14.31 -14.46 6.79
C ARG A 177 13.98 -15.12 5.45
N ALA A 178 14.04 -14.35 4.35
CA ALA A 178 13.79 -14.87 3.00
C ALA A 178 14.89 -15.80 2.46
N LEU A 179 16.03 -15.95 3.16
CA LEU A 179 17.09 -16.87 2.73
C LEU A 179 16.69 -18.35 2.90
N GLY A 180 15.75 -18.65 3.81
CA GLY A 180 15.35 -20.02 4.11
C GLY A 180 16.42 -20.79 4.90
N LEU A 181 17.10 -20.10 5.82
CA LEU A 181 18.18 -20.65 6.64
C LEU A 181 17.66 -21.80 7.50
N ASN A 182 18.46 -22.85 7.67
CA ASN A 182 18.16 -23.91 8.64
C ASN A 182 18.40 -23.44 10.08
N ALA A 183 17.95 -24.21 11.07
CA ALA A 183 18.03 -23.82 12.49
C ALA A 183 19.47 -23.53 12.97
N ALA A 184 20.48 -24.24 12.46
CA ALA A 184 21.87 -24.01 12.85
C ALA A 184 22.42 -22.70 12.26
N GLU A 185 22.08 -22.41 11.00
CA GLU A 185 22.43 -21.15 10.32
C GLU A 185 21.71 -19.95 10.95
N GLN A 186 20.43 -20.10 11.31
CA GLN A 186 19.68 -19.09 12.05
C GLN A 186 20.33 -18.79 13.40
N ALA A 187 20.68 -19.82 14.17
CA ALA A 187 21.37 -19.66 15.44
C ALA A 187 22.75 -18.98 15.28
N ALA A 188 23.46 -19.26 14.19
CA ALA A 188 24.77 -18.66 13.91
C ALA A 188 24.68 -17.16 13.54
N VAL A 189 23.64 -16.75 12.80
CA VAL A 189 23.47 -15.35 12.36
C VAL A 189 22.75 -14.47 13.39
N GLU A 190 21.98 -15.06 14.32
CA GLU A 190 21.16 -14.32 15.29
C GLU A 190 21.95 -13.31 16.14
N PRO A 191 23.18 -13.57 16.62
CA PRO A 191 23.96 -12.56 17.34
C PRO A 191 24.25 -11.31 16.49
N ALA A 192 24.58 -11.49 15.20
CA ALA A 192 24.81 -10.40 14.26
C ALA A 192 23.51 -9.64 13.96
N LEU A 193 22.38 -10.35 13.83
CA LEU A 193 21.06 -9.74 13.68
C LEU A 193 20.65 -8.93 14.91
N ALA A 194 20.87 -9.44 16.13
CA ALA A 194 20.52 -8.75 17.36
C ALA A 194 21.33 -7.44 17.56
N GLU A 195 22.63 -7.46 17.23
CA GLU A 195 23.43 -6.22 17.20
C GLU A 195 22.93 -5.25 16.12
N TYR A 196 22.68 -5.76 14.90
CA TYR A 196 22.14 -4.97 13.81
C TYR A 196 20.81 -4.30 14.16
N ARG A 197 19.85 -5.03 14.75
CA ARG A 197 18.54 -4.49 15.16
C ARG A 197 18.69 -3.32 16.13
N ARG A 198 19.56 -3.45 17.13
CA ARG A 198 19.83 -2.38 18.13
C ARG A 198 20.47 -1.15 17.49
N ASP A 199 21.45 -1.36 16.61
CA ASP A 199 22.11 -0.26 15.90
C ASP A 199 21.18 0.44 14.90
N LEU A 200 20.38 -0.33 14.15
CA LEU A 200 19.37 0.22 13.24
C LEU A 200 18.28 0.96 14.01
N ALA A 201 17.76 0.42 15.12
CA ALA A 201 16.75 1.09 15.94
C ALA A 201 17.23 2.47 16.41
N ARG A 202 18.49 2.56 16.88
CA ARG A 202 19.11 3.82 17.30
C ARG A 202 19.27 4.81 16.15
N ALA A 203 19.78 4.34 15.00
CA ALA A 203 19.98 5.18 13.82
C ALA A 203 18.63 5.66 13.23
N ALA A 204 17.62 4.80 13.21
CA ALA A 204 16.29 5.12 12.75
C ALA A 204 15.59 6.13 13.66
N GLU A 205 15.76 6.04 14.98
CA GLU A 205 15.24 7.03 15.94
C GLU A 205 15.86 8.42 15.70
N GLN A 206 17.18 8.47 15.42
CA GLN A 206 17.88 9.69 15.05
C GLN A 206 17.36 10.28 13.74
N LEU A 207 17.10 9.43 12.73
CA LEU A 207 16.55 9.85 11.45
C LEU A 207 15.12 10.38 11.57
N ALA A 208 14.24 9.67 12.29
CA ALA A 208 12.88 10.12 12.55
C ALA A 208 12.86 11.48 13.26
N SER A 209 13.72 11.65 14.28
CA SER A 209 13.85 12.93 15.00
C SER A 209 14.35 14.05 14.08
N ALA A 210 15.36 13.78 13.24
CA ALA A 210 15.89 14.74 12.28
C ALA A 210 14.86 15.13 11.21
N GLN A 211 14.01 14.20 10.77
CA GLN A 211 12.89 14.45 9.84
C GLN A 211 11.85 15.40 10.46
N VAL A 212 11.44 15.15 11.71
CA VAL A 212 10.51 16.04 12.43
C VAL A 212 11.10 17.45 12.62
N ALA A 213 12.40 17.55 12.89
CA ALA A 213 13.09 18.82 13.10
C ALA A 213 13.43 19.56 11.79
N LEU A 214 13.36 18.90 10.62
CA LEU A 214 13.86 19.41 9.36
C LEU A 214 13.26 20.78 8.95
N PRO A 215 11.94 21.00 9.01
CA PRO A 215 11.36 22.28 8.61
C PRO A 215 11.89 23.46 9.45
N ALA A 216 11.99 23.26 10.77
CA ALA A 216 12.52 24.26 11.69
C ALA A 216 14.02 24.50 11.46
N SER A 217 14.80 23.44 11.23
CA SER A 217 16.24 23.50 10.94
C SER A 217 16.52 24.30 9.66
N LYS A 218 15.79 24.00 8.56
CA LYS A 218 15.88 24.75 7.30
C LYS A 218 15.54 26.23 7.50
N LEU A 219 14.40 26.51 8.12
CA LEU A 219 13.96 27.89 8.33
C LEU A 219 14.94 28.68 9.22
N ALA A 220 15.49 28.05 10.26
CA ALA A 220 16.50 28.66 11.11
C ALA A 220 17.77 29.03 10.32
N ALA A 221 18.25 28.12 9.46
CA ALA A 221 19.44 28.34 8.65
C ALA A 221 19.20 29.47 7.62
N LEU A 222 18.04 29.48 6.96
CA LEU A 222 17.64 30.54 6.03
C LEU A 222 17.57 31.91 6.71
N LYS A 223 16.90 32.00 7.87
CA LYS A 223 16.82 33.24 8.67
C LYS A 223 18.20 33.72 9.13
N SER A 224 19.07 32.81 9.56
CA SER A 224 20.42 33.15 10.01
C SER A 224 21.30 33.68 8.88
N ALA A 225 21.10 33.17 7.67
CA ALA A 225 21.80 33.64 6.47
C ALA A 225 21.15 34.87 5.83
N GLY A 226 20.00 35.35 6.33
CA GLY A 226 19.30 36.51 5.79
C GLY A 226 18.76 36.31 4.37
N VAL A 227 18.53 35.05 3.96
CA VAL A 227 18.11 34.68 2.60
C VAL A 227 16.71 34.07 2.61
N SER A 228 15.95 34.30 1.54
CA SER A 228 14.65 33.69 1.34
C SER A 228 14.46 33.26 -0.12
N ALA A 229 13.69 32.19 -0.33
CA ALA A 229 13.37 31.71 -1.68
C ALA A 229 12.62 32.77 -2.52
N GLU A 230 11.79 33.58 -1.87
CA GLU A 230 11.05 34.66 -2.52
C GLU A 230 11.97 35.78 -3.00
N THR A 231 12.97 36.16 -2.19
CA THR A 231 14.00 37.14 -2.59
C THR A 231 14.81 36.64 -3.79
N VAL A 232 15.22 35.37 -3.81
CA VAL A 232 15.94 34.79 -4.95
C VAL A 232 15.06 34.77 -6.20
N LYS A 233 13.78 34.42 -6.06
CA LYS A 233 12.81 34.41 -7.17
C LYS A 233 12.59 35.81 -7.76
N GLN A 234 12.49 36.83 -6.92
CA GLN A 234 12.38 38.24 -7.36
C GLN A 234 13.64 38.67 -8.11
N LEU A 235 14.83 38.36 -7.58
CA LEU A 235 16.11 38.65 -8.27
C LEU A 235 16.23 37.91 -9.60
N ALA A 236 15.73 36.68 -9.71
CA ALA A 236 15.73 35.91 -10.95
C ALA A 236 14.91 36.56 -12.06
N ALA A 237 13.79 37.22 -11.72
CA ALA A 237 12.95 37.93 -12.68
C ALA A 237 13.69 39.11 -13.34
N HIS A 238 14.61 39.75 -12.61
CA HIS A 238 15.39 40.90 -13.05
C HIS A 238 16.81 40.55 -13.52
N ALA A 239 17.23 39.27 -13.43
CA ALA A 239 18.61 38.84 -13.73
C ALA A 239 19.06 39.05 -15.20
N LYS A 240 18.13 39.33 -16.11
CA LYS A 240 18.42 39.64 -17.52
C LYS A 240 18.60 41.13 -17.79
N GLU A 241 18.28 42.00 -16.83
CA GLU A 241 18.26 43.46 -17.00
C GLU A 241 19.66 44.07 -16.94
N SER A 242 20.61 43.45 -16.24
CA SER A 242 22.02 43.86 -16.19
C SER A 242 22.93 42.74 -15.69
N ASP A 243 24.24 42.87 -15.91
CA ASP A 243 25.24 41.96 -15.33
C ASP A 243 25.25 42.04 -13.80
N ALA A 244 25.07 43.24 -13.22
CA ALA A 244 24.96 43.42 -11.77
C ALA A 244 23.74 42.70 -11.18
N ALA A 245 22.59 42.71 -11.88
CA ALA A 245 21.41 41.96 -11.46
C ALA A 245 21.61 40.44 -11.55
N ARG A 246 22.37 39.98 -12.55
CA ARG A 246 22.75 38.57 -12.68
C ARG A 246 23.68 38.12 -11.56
N ASP A 247 24.67 38.94 -11.21
CA ASP A 247 25.61 38.67 -10.13
C ASP A 247 24.89 38.63 -8.78
N ALA A 248 23.98 39.59 -8.53
CA ALA A 248 23.16 39.62 -7.32
C ALA A 248 22.26 38.38 -7.19
N HIS A 249 21.62 37.95 -8.28
CA HIS A 249 20.86 36.69 -8.31
C HIS A 249 21.75 35.48 -8.01
N THR A 250 22.94 35.41 -8.62
CA THR A 250 23.87 34.28 -8.45
C THR A 250 24.34 34.18 -7.00
N GLN A 251 24.77 35.30 -6.40
CA GLN A 251 25.17 35.36 -4.99
C GLN A 251 24.03 34.96 -4.05
N ALA A 252 22.82 35.44 -4.30
CA ALA A 252 21.66 35.09 -3.48
C ALA A 252 21.27 33.60 -3.62
N ALA A 253 21.36 33.03 -4.83
CA ALA A 253 21.10 31.60 -5.08
C ALA A 253 22.17 30.70 -4.43
N GLU A 254 23.44 31.11 -4.46
CA GLU A 254 24.53 30.40 -3.77
C GLU A 254 24.36 30.45 -2.25
N ALA A 255 24.03 31.62 -1.70
CA ALA A 255 23.77 31.80 -0.27
C ALA A 255 22.53 31.01 0.19
N LEU A 256 21.46 31.00 -0.61
CA LEU A 256 20.28 30.16 -0.36
C LEU A 256 20.67 28.68 -0.32
N SER A 257 21.38 28.20 -1.34
CA SER A 257 21.83 26.80 -1.42
C SER A 257 22.75 26.43 -0.25
N ALA A 258 23.62 27.34 0.19
CA ALA A 258 24.49 27.12 1.35
C ALA A 258 23.70 27.03 2.66
N ALA A 259 22.73 27.93 2.87
CA ALA A 259 21.86 27.90 4.04
C ALA A 259 20.99 26.62 4.07
N GLU A 260 20.46 26.19 2.93
CA GLU A 260 19.73 24.93 2.82
C GLU A 260 20.61 23.72 3.17
N ARG A 261 21.87 23.68 2.70
CA ARG A 261 22.82 22.62 3.09
C ARG A 261 23.05 22.58 4.60
N VAL A 262 23.21 23.74 5.24
CA VAL A 262 23.34 23.83 6.71
C VAL A 262 22.08 23.27 7.39
N GLY A 263 20.89 23.66 6.93
CA GLY A 263 19.62 23.17 7.45
C GLY A 263 19.40 21.66 7.25
N MET A 264 19.93 21.09 6.17
CA MET A 264 19.88 19.66 5.82
C MET A 264 20.95 18.80 6.53
N ARG A 265 21.94 19.41 7.17
CA ARG A 265 23.05 18.68 7.79
C ARG A 265 22.61 17.63 8.83
N PRO A 266 21.68 17.91 9.77
CA PRO A 266 21.26 16.93 10.76
C PRO A 266 20.60 15.69 10.15
N ILE A 267 19.80 15.86 9.11
CA ILE A 267 19.15 14.73 8.42
C ILE A 267 20.14 13.94 7.57
N ALA A 268 21.09 14.61 6.90
CA ALA A 268 22.16 13.94 6.18
C ALA A 268 23.03 13.07 7.11
N ARG A 269 23.37 13.59 8.30
CA ARG A 269 24.06 12.84 9.34
C ARG A 269 23.29 11.58 9.76
N ALA A 270 21.99 11.71 9.98
CA ALA A 270 21.15 10.59 10.39
C ALA A 270 21.02 9.52 9.29
N PHE A 271 20.92 9.92 8.01
CA PHE A 271 20.99 8.98 6.89
C PHE A 271 22.33 8.24 6.83
N SER A 272 23.46 8.92 7.04
CA SER A 272 24.78 8.30 7.11
C SER A 272 24.87 7.27 8.24
N GLN A 273 24.25 7.54 9.39
CA GLN A 273 24.20 6.59 10.51
C GLN A 273 23.37 5.33 10.19
N VAL A 274 22.27 5.48 9.46
CA VAL A 274 21.46 4.34 8.99
C VAL A 274 22.25 3.50 7.97
N ASP A 275 22.90 4.13 6.98
CA ASP A 275 23.74 3.41 6.02
C ASP A 275 24.89 2.67 6.71
N GLU A 276 25.51 3.30 7.72
CA GLU A 276 26.57 2.70 8.50
C GLU A 276 26.10 1.48 9.32
N ALA A 277 24.93 1.59 9.96
CA ALA A 277 24.31 0.45 10.67
C ALA A 277 24.03 -0.71 9.71
N ASN A 278 23.48 -0.42 8.52
CA ASN A 278 23.24 -1.42 7.48
C ASN A 278 24.54 -2.06 6.97
N ARG A 279 25.60 -1.27 6.77
CA ARG A 279 26.89 -1.77 6.28
C ARG A 279 27.58 -2.68 7.30
N ARG A 280 27.62 -2.26 8.57
CA ARG A 280 28.20 -3.08 9.65
C ARG A 280 27.38 -4.34 9.88
N GLY A 281 26.06 -4.24 9.91
CA GLY A 281 25.15 -5.38 10.02
C GLY A 281 25.31 -6.36 8.86
N LEU A 282 25.31 -5.88 7.61
CA LEU A 282 25.51 -6.72 6.42
C LEU A 282 26.85 -7.46 6.48
N ALA A 283 27.94 -6.78 6.82
CA ALA A 283 29.26 -7.39 6.94
C ALA A 283 29.31 -8.48 8.02
N ALA A 284 28.71 -8.23 9.19
CA ALA A 284 28.63 -9.20 10.28
C ALA A 284 27.78 -10.43 9.90
N MET A 285 26.62 -10.22 9.25
CA MET A 285 25.77 -11.31 8.79
C MET A 285 26.45 -12.14 7.70
N ILE A 286 27.12 -11.51 6.73
CA ILE A 286 27.89 -12.21 5.69
C ILE A 286 28.99 -13.08 6.30
N ALA A 287 29.66 -12.60 7.35
CA ALA A 287 30.71 -13.36 8.03
C ALA A 287 30.18 -14.59 8.77
N ALA A 288 28.91 -14.56 9.21
CA ALA A 288 28.25 -15.66 9.92
C ALA A 288 27.53 -16.65 9.00
N LEU A 289 27.22 -16.26 7.76
CA LEU A 289 26.45 -17.06 6.81
C LEU A 289 27.33 -17.93 5.91
N PRO A 290 26.82 -19.08 5.42
CA PRO A 290 27.45 -19.82 4.34
C PRO A 290 27.67 -18.96 3.08
N PRO A 291 28.70 -19.24 2.26
CA PRO A 291 29.04 -18.40 1.10
C PRO A 291 27.87 -18.15 0.13
N GLU A 292 27.01 -19.15 -0.09
CA GLU A 292 25.84 -19.03 -0.96
C GLU A 292 24.79 -18.07 -0.38
N SER A 293 24.44 -18.24 0.90
CA SER A 293 23.49 -17.37 1.62
C SER A 293 24.03 -15.94 1.75
N ALA A 294 25.33 -15.78 1.99
CA ALA A 294 26.01 -14.49 2.02
C ALA A 294 25.95 -13.76 0.66
N ALA A 295 26.18 -14.49 -0.44
CA ALA A 295 26.07 -13.94 -1.79
C ALA A 295 24.62 -13.52 -2.11
N ARG A 296 23.64 -14.32 -1.71
CA ARG A 296 22.21 -14.00 -1.86
C ARG A 296 21.81 -12.75 -1.07
N LEU A 297 22.24 -12.63 0.19
CA LEU A 297 21.97 -11.45 1.03
C LEU A 297 22.61 -10.19 0.44
N THR A 298 23.85 -10.28 -0.06
CA THR A 298 24.54 -9.17 -0.72
C THR A 298 23.78 -8.71 -1.96
N ALA A 299 23.36 -9.65 -2.82
CA ALA A 299 22.60 -9.32 -4.02
C ALA A 299 21.24 -8.69 -3.69
N ASP A 300 20.59 -9.13 -2.61
CA ASP A 300 19.31 -8.55 -2.17
C ASP A 300 19.46 -7.13 -1.60
N ASP A 301 20.50 -6.87 -0.78
CA ASP A 301 20.83 -5.51 -0.31
C ASP A 301 21.10 -4.55 -1.48
N GLU A 302 21.98 -4.94 -2.41
CA GLU A 302 22.26 -4.17 -3.62
C GLU A 302 21.00 -3.94 -4.45
N ARG A 303 20.10 -4.92 -4.49
CA ARG A 303 18.83 -4.80 -5.20
C ARG A 303 17.95 -3.75 -4.58
N ARG A 304 17.69 -3.86 -3.28
CA ARG A 304 16.79 -2.96 -2.53
C ARG A 304 17.28 -1.52 -2.51
N ARG A 305 18.59 -1.29 -2.57
CA ARG A 305 19.18 0.06 -2.66
C ARG A 305 18.93 0.76 -4.00
N THR A 306 18.72 0.00 -5.07
CA THR A 306 18.54 0.54 -6.42
C THR A 306 17.21 0.16 -7.05
N SER A 307 16.27 -0.40 -6.27
CA SER A 307 15.00 -0.92 -6.79
C SER A 307 14.04 0.15 -7.29
N THR A 308 14.30 1.42 -6.98
CA THR A 308 13.54 2.58 -7.46
C THR A 308 14.12 3.16 -8.75
N ASP A 309 15.23 2.61 -9.26
CA ASP A 309 15.84 3.03 -10.52
C ASP A 309 15.25 2.20 -11.68
N PRO A 310 14.42 2.81 -12.56
CA PRO A 310 13.76 2.09 -13.64
C PRO A 310 14.74 1.47 -14.65
N TYR A 311 15.90 2.12 -14.85
CA TYR A 311 16.92 1.60 -15.77
C TYR A 311 17.55 0.33 -15.21
N ILE A 312 17.91 0.33 -13.92
CA ILE A 312 18.54 -0.82 -13.28
C ILE A 312 17.55 -1.98 -13.12
N GLU A 313 16.34 -1.72 -12.63
CA GLU A 313 15.34 -2.78 -12.48
C GLU A 313 14.85 -3.31 -13.84
N GLY A 314 14.70 -2.46 -14.86
CA GLY A 314 14.37 -2.88 -16.22
C GLY A 314 15.43 -3.82 -16.79
N GLY A 315 16.70 -3.46 -16.59
CA GLY A 315 17.84 -4.31 -16.93
C GLY A 315 17.84 -5.65 -16.17
N ARG A 316 17.62 -5.65 -14.85
CA ARG A 316 17.53 -6.88 -14.03
C ARG A 316 16.41 -7.80 -14.51
N PHE A 317 15.22 -7.24 -14.74
CA PHE A 317 14.05 -7.97 -15.21
C PHE A 317 14.33 -8.65 -16.56
N MET A 318 14.87 -7.90 -17.53
CA MET A 318 15.28 -8.43 -18.84
C MET A 318 16.30 -9.58 -18.71
N LEU A 319 17.33 -9.40 -17.88
CA LEU A 319 18.34 -10.44 -17.64
C LEU A 319 17.75 -11.69 -17.00
N ASP A 320 16.79 -11.54 -16.08
CA ASP A 320 16.13 -12.65 -15.42
C ASP A 320 15.22 -13.46 -16.35
N VAL A 321 14.50 -12.78 -17.26
CA VAL A 321 13.70 -13.41 -18.33
C VAL A 321 14.61 -14.23 -19.24
N TYR A 322 15.65 -13.61 -19.82
CA TYR A 322 16.54 -14.31 -20.75
C TYR A 322 17.30 -15.46 -20.10
N ALA A 323 17.80 -15.29 -18.87
CA ALA A 323 18.51 -16.35 -18.15
C ALA A 323 17.64 -17.59 -17.90
N ARG A 324 16.31 -17.41 -17.78
CA ARG A 324 15.36 -18.50 -17.52
C ARG A 324 14.71 -19.05 -18.79
N HIS A 325 14.97 -18.45 -19.95
CA HIS A 325 14.46 -18.91 -21.22
C HIS A 325 14.89 -20.35 -21.54
N PRO A 326 13.99 -21.24 -22.01
CA PRO A 326 14.32 -22.65 -22.26
C PRO A 326 15.49 -22.84 -23.24
N LEU A 327 15.60 -22.00 -24.27
CA LEU A 327 16.71 -22.06 -25.24
C LEU A 327 18.07 -21.71 -24.60
N VAL A 328 18.10 -20.74 -23.69
CA VAL A 328 19.32 -20.34 -22.96
C VAL A 328 19.71 -21.42 -21.94
N ARG A 329 18.73 -21.94 -21.19
CA ARG A 329 18.95 -23.00 -20.19
C ARG A 329 19.41 -24.32 -20.79
N SER A 330 18.87 -24.69 -21.95
CA SER A 330 19.28 -25.89 -22.70
C SER A 330 20.60 -25.70 -23.46
N GLY A 331 21.19 -24.50 -23.45
CA GLY A 331 22.44 -24.20 -24.16
C GLY A 331 22.28 -24.01 -25.67
N ARG A 332 21.05 -24.04 -26.20
CA ARG A 332 20.74 -23.83 -27.62
C ARG A 332 20.86 -22.37 -28.05
N ALA A 333 20.72 -21.43 -27.13
CA ALA A 333 20.97 -19.99 -27.31
C ALA A 333 22.25 -19.56 -26.57
N SER A 334 23.40 -20.00 -27.09
CA SER A 334 24.70 -19.85 -26.43
C SER A 334 25.24 -18.42 -26.48
N GLN A 335 24.98 -17.67 -27.56
CA GLN A 335 25.39 -16.27 -27.68
C GLN A 335 24.59 -15.40 -26.71
N THR A 336 23.30 -15.67 -26.59
CA THR A 336 22.39 -15.01 -25.64
C THR A 336 22.83 -15.31 -24.21
N ARG A 337 23.19 -16.55 -23.89
CA ARG A 337 23.72 -16.92 -22.56
C ARG A 337 24.95 -16.10 -22.17
N ASN A 338 25.94 -16.02 -23.06
CA ASN A 338 27.16 -15.25 -22.82
C ASN A 338 26.85 -13.75 -22.69
N ALA A 339 25.96 -13.23 -23.54
CA ALA A 339 25.56 -11.82 -23.50
C ALA A 339 24.77 -11.46 -22.23
N VAL A 340 23.99 -12.41 -21.65
CA VAL A 340 23.35 -12.24 -20.34
C VAL A 340 24.40 -12.09 -19.24
N GLU A 341 25.46 -12.88 -19.25
CA GLU A 341 26.54 -12.79 -18.25
C GLU A 341 27.32 -11.46 -18.38
N ASP A 342 27.67 -11.06 -19.61
CA ASP A 342 28.32 -9.77 -19.88
C ASP A 342 27.47 -8.58 -19.42
N ALA A 343 26.18 -8.59 -19.76
CA ALA A 343 25.26 -7.52 -19.37
C ALA A 343 24.98 -7.52 -17.85
N ARG A 344 24.93 -8.68 -17.21
CA ARG A 344 24.84 -8.79 -15.74
C ARG A 344 26.06 -8.18 -15.05
N ASN A 345 27.26 -8.49 -15.53
CA ASN A 345 28.51 -7.93 -14.99
C ASN A 345 28.60 -6.41 -15.18
N ALA A 346 28.23 -5.92 -16.36
CA ALA A 346 28.21 -4.49 -16.64
C ALA A 346 27.18 -3.74 -15.77
N LEU A 347 25.98 -4.31 -15.60
CA LEU A 347 24.95 -3.73 -14.72
C LEU A 347 25.39 -3.71 -13.25
N ALA A 348 26.04 -4.78 -12.77
CA ALA A 348 26.56 -4.84 -11.41
C ALA A 348 27.63 -3.77 -11.13
N SER A 349 28.47 -3.42 -12.12
CA SER A 349 29.41 -2.30 -11.99
C SER A 349 28.72 -0.95 -11.87
N VAL A 350 27.66 -0.72 -12.66
CA VAL A 350 26.83 0.51 -12.55
C VAL A 350 26.16 0.60 -11.18
N VAL A 351 25.57 -0.49 -10.68
CA VAL A 351 24.94 -0.56 -9.35
C VAL A 351 25.92 -0.18 -8.26
N ARG A 352 27.12 -0.79 -8.23
CA ARG A 352 28.14 -0.53 -7.21
C ARG A 352 28.61 0.92 -7.22
N LEU A 353 28.88 1.49 -8.40
CA LEU A 353 29.26 2.90 -8.51
C LEU A 353 28.13 3.83 -8.07
N ARG A 354 26.88 3.51 -8.36
CA ARG A 354 25.74 4.35 -7.95
C ARG A 354 25.58 4.37 -6.43
N ILE A 355 25.69 3.22 -5.78
CA ILE A 355 25.69 3.11 -4.31
C ILE A 355 26.87 3.91 -3.72
N GLN A 356 28.06 3.80 -4.31
CA GLN A 356 29.24 4.55 -3.86
C GLN A 356 29.07 6.06 -4.01
N ASN A 357 28.55 6.54 -5.14
CA ASN A 357 28.34 7.95 -5.41
C ASN A 357 27.33 8.57 -4.43
N GLU A 358 26.24 7.87 -4.12
CA GLU A 358 25.28 8.34 -3.11
C GLU A 358 25.90 8.41 -1.70
N ARG A 359 26.75 7.45 -1.33
CA ARG A 359 27.49 7.51 -0.06
C ARG A 359 28.42 8.72 0.02
N THR A 360 29.18 9.00 -1.04
CA THR A 360 30.03 10.20 -1.11
C THR A 360 29.19 11.46 -0.97
N ARG A 361 28.03 11.51 -1.64
CA ARG A 361 27.08 12.63 -1.56
C ARG A 361 26.53 12.84 -0.15
N LEU A 362 26.09 11.77 0.52
CA LEU A 362 25.61 11.81 1.90
C LEU A 362 26.71 12.27 2.86
N SER A 363 27.94 11.79 2.66
CA SER A 363 29.10 12.19 3.46
C SER A 363 29.44 13.69 3.29
N ALA A 364 29.37 14.23 2.07
CA ALA A 364 29.53 15.67 1.83
C ALA A 364 28.41 16.48 2.49
N ALA A 365 27.16 16.03 2.36
CA ALA A 365 26.01 16.68 2.98
C ALA A 365 26.06 16.69 4.52
N ASP A 366 26.55 15.62 5.16
CA ASP A 366 26.80 15.56 6.60
C ASP A 366 27.88 16.57 7.06
N ARG A 367 28.85 16.89 6.20
CA ARG A 367 29.82 17.97 6.43
C ARG A 367 29.28 19.37 6.08
N GLY A 368 28.10 19.47 5.46
CA GLY A 368 27.54 20.73 4.95
C GLY A 368 28.23 21.22 3.67
N GLU A 369 28.99 20.35 3.01
CA GLU A 369 29.74 20.64 1.80
C GLU A 369 28.87 20.43 0.55
N ALA A 370 29.19 21.14 -0.53
CA ALA A 370 28.65 20.81 -1.83
C ALA A 370 29.24 19.46 -2.29
N PRO A 371 28.48 18.63 -3.01
CA PRO A 371 29.04 17.46 -3.65
C PRO A 371 30.13 17.89 -4.62
N THR A 372 31.37 17.49 -4.36
CA THR A 372 32.51 17.71 -5.26
C THR A 372 32.46 16.69 -6.39
N ASP A 373 32.56 17.15 -7.65
CA ASP A 373 32.76 16.25 -8.79
C ASP A 373 34.21 15.76 -8.78
N ASP A 374 34.45 14.65 -8.10
CA ASP A 374 35.73 13.90 -8.09
C ASP A 374 35.90 13.03 -9.36
N GLY A 375 35.17 13.36 -10.44
CA GLY A 375 35.07 12.53 -11.65
C GLY A 375 34.20 11.28 -11.45
N SER A 376 33.47 11.17 -10.35
CA SER A 376 32.49 10.09 -10.12
C SER A 376 31.38 10.07 -11.16
N LYS A 377 30.95 11.25 -11.64
CA LYS A 377 29.97 11.36 -12.72
C LYS A 377 30.52 10.78 -14.03
N ALA A 378 31.73 11.19 -14.43
CA ALA A 378 32.38 10.66 -15.62
C ALA A 378 32.61 9.14 -15.56
N ARG A 379 32.99 8.62 -14.38
CA ARG A 379 33.11 7.17 -14.13
C ARG A 379 31.77 6.44 -14.28
N LEU A 380 30.69 6.99 -13.72
CA LEU A 380 29.35 6.42 -13.85
C LEU A 380 28.87 6.42 -15.31
N ASP A 381 29.06 7.53 -16.03
CA ASP A 381 28.69 7.66 -17.44
C ASP A 381 29.46 6.64 -18.32
N ALA A 382 30.74 6.40 -18.00
CA ALA A 382 31.55 5.40 -18.69
C ALA A 382 31.06 3.96 -18.45
N GLU A 383 30.73 3.59 -17.19
CA GLU A 383 30.16 2.27 -16.90
C GLU A 383 28.74 2.11 -17.47
N GLN A 384 27.93 3.16 -17.46
CA GLN A 384 26.61 3.13 -18.09
C GLN A 384 26.73 2.93 -19.60
N THR A 385 27.72 3.54 -20.24
CA THR A 385 28.03 3.32 -21.66
C THR A 385 28.38 1.85 -21.93
N LYS A 386 29.20 1.23 -21.06
CA LYS A 386 29.51 -0.21 -21.15
C LYS A 386 28.27 -1.09 -20.97
N ALA A 387 27.43 -0.77 -19.99
CA ALA A 387 26.17 -1.49 -19.75
C ALA A 387 25.23 -1.38 -20.96
N VAL A 388 25.04 -0.18 -21.53
CA VAL A 388 24.25 0.01 -22.75
C VAL A 388 24.79 -0.81 -23.92
N ALA A 389 26.11 -0.86 -24.09
CA ALA A 389 26.74 -1.69 -25.13
C ALA A 389 26.49 -3.19 -24.90
N ALA A 390 26.56 -3.66 -23.65
CA ALA A 390 26.28 -5.05 -23.30
C ALA A 390 24.80 -5.43 -23.51
N PHE A 391 23.86 -4.57 -23.12
CA PHE A 391 22.43 -4.78 -23.38
C PHE A 391 22.09 -4.77 -24.88
N LYS A 392 22.78 -3.96 -25.68
CA LYS A 392 22.64 -4.00 -27.15
C LYS A 392 23.13 -5.34 -27.74
N LYS A 393 24.24 -5.87 -27.23
CA LYS A 393 24.74 -7.20 -27.63
C LYS A 393 23.76 -8.30 -27.22
N LEU A 394 23.20 -8.22 -26.01
CA LEU A 394 22.17 -9.14 -25.54
C LEU A 394 20.95 -9.14 -26.45
N ARG A 395 20.41 -7.97 -26.78
CA ARG A 395 19.27 -7.85 -27.70
C ARG A 395 19.58 -8.45 -29.07
N ALA A 396 20.74 -8.14 -29.65
CA ALA A 396 21.14 -8.67 -30.96
C ALA A 396 21.33 -10.21 -30.93
N ALA A 397 21.88 -10.76 -29.85
CA ALA A 397 22.02 -12.20 -29.68
C ALA A 397 20.67 -12.89 -29.51
N ALA A 398 19.78 -12.31 -28.70
CA ALA A 398 18.42 -12.82 -28.49
C ALA A 398 17.60 -12.79 -29.79
N GLU A 399 17.63 -11.69 -30.55
CA GLU A 399 16.97 -11.58 -31.87
C GLU A 399 17.48 -12.64 -32.87
N GLY A 400 18.73 -13.11 -32.72
CA GLY A 400 19.30 -14.16 -33.57
C GLY A 400 19.04 -15.61 -33.12
N GLU A 401 18.75 -15.84 -31.82
CA GLU A 401 18.64 -17.19 -31.24
C GLU A 401 17.26 -17.51 -30.63
N ILE A 402 16.41 -16.51 -30.38
CA ILE A 402 15.12 -16.63 -29.70
C ILE A 402 14.05 -15.88 -30.52
N ASP A 403 13.31 -16.63 -31.33
CA ASP A 403 12.26 -16.12 -32.23
C ASP A 403 10.86 -16.57 -31.76
N ASP A 404 10.42 -16.04 -30.62
CA ASP A 404 9.12 -16.38 -30.01
C ASP A 404 8.35 -15.16 -29.46
N GLY A 405 8.81 -13.94 -29.78
CA GLY A 405 8.22 -12.70 -29.30
C GLY A 405 8.67 -12.26 -27.90
N THR A 406 9.62 -12.96 -27.25
CA THR A 406 10.14 -12.56 -25.92
C THR A 406 10.58 -11.10 -25.85
N GLN A 407 11.30 -10.59 -26.86
CA GLN A 407 11.78 -9.21 -26.89
C GLN A 407 10.64 -8.19 -27.01
N GLU A 408 9.61 -8.47 -27.82
CA GLU A 408 8.46 -7.57 -28.00
C GLU A 408 7.61 -7.47 -26.73
N LEU A 409 7.54 -8.58 -25.98
CA LEU A 409 6.88 -8.63 -24.68
C LEU A 409 7.65 -7.83 -23.62
N LEU A 410 8.98 -7.96 -23.58
CA LEU A 410 9.84 -7.20 -22.67
C LEU A 410 9.72 -5.69 -22.89
N ASP A 411 9.64 -5.24 -24.16
CA ASP A 411 9.45 -3.84 -24.53
C ASP A 411 8.09 -3.27 -24.05
N LYS A 412 7.10 -4.12 -23.71
CA LYS A 412 5.76 -3.74 -23.21
C LYS A 412 5.61 -3.74 -21.67
N SER A 413 6.62 -4.21 -20.94
CA SER A 413 6.56 -4.47 -19.49
C SER A 413 6.12 -3.28 -18.61
N ILE A 414 6.48 -2.05 -18.98
CA ILE A 414 6.15 -0.81 -18.23
C ILE A 414 4.64 -0.51 -18.26
N GLY A 415 3.89 -1.08 -19.21
CA GLY A 415 2.44 -0.87 -19.36
C GLY A 415 1.56 -1.99 -18.83
N THR A 416 2.13 -3.10 -18.36
CA THR A 416 1.40 -4.31 -17.94
C THR A 416 1.40 -4.46 -16.43
N THR A 417 0.32 -5.04 -15.88
CA THR A 417 0.29 -5.46 -14.47
C THR A 417 1.16 -6.69 -14.23
N SER A 418 1.47 -7.00 -12.96
CA SER A 418 2.24 -8.20 -12.61
C SER A 418 1.55 -9.50 -13.05
N ASP A 419 0.23 -9.54 -12.97
CA ASP A 419 -0.55 -10.74 -13.30
C ASP A 419 -0.63 -10.91 -14.82
N GLU A 420 -0.92 -9.84 -15.56
CA GLU A 420 -0.83 -9.84 -17.03
C GLU A 420 0.56 -10.29 -17.50
N MET A 421 1.62 -9.77 -16.87
CA MET A 421 2.97 -10.16 -17.25
C MET A 421 3.27 -11.63 -16.92
N ARG A 422 2.73 -12.15 -15.82
CA ARG A 422 2.86 -13.58 -15.46
C ARG A 422 2.17 -14.45 -16.51
N GLU A 423 0.98 -14.08 -16.95
CA GLU A 423 0.25 -14.77 -18.01
C GLU A 423 1.01 -14.73 -19.33
N LEU A 424 1.48 -13.55 -19.73
CA LEU A 424 2.22 -13.36 -20.98
C LEU A 424 3.57 -14.11 -21.00
N LEU A 425 4.27 -14.21 -19.87
CA LEU A 425 5.54 -14.95 -19.77
C LEU A 425 5.36 -16.47 -19.62
N THR A 426 4.18 -16.94 -19.21
CA THR A 426 3.95 -18.37 -18.95
C THR A 426 4.16 -19.25 -20.18
N PRO A 427 3.66 -18.90 -21.38
CA PRO A 427 3.94 -19.66 -22.61
C PRO A 427 5.43 -19.75 -22.97
N MET A 428 6.24 -18.74 -22.63
CA MET A 428 7.67 -18.66 -22.99
C MET A 428 8.57 -19.36 -21.98
N LEU A 429 8.31 -19.17 -20.69
CA LEU A 429 9.19 -19.61 -19.61
C LEU A 429 8.67 -20.81 -18.81
N GLY A 430 7.37 -21.11 -18.93
CA GLY A 430 6.60 -21.97 -18.03
C GLY A 430 6.18 -21.24 -16.76
N ALA A 431 5.02 -21.62 -16.21
CA ALA A 431 4.35 -20.93 -15.09
C ALA A 431 5.28 -20.69 -13.88
N GLY A 432 6.04 -21.71 -13.46
CA GLY A 432 6.94 -21.60 -12.30
C GLY A 432 8.15 -20.69 -12.52
N ASN A 433 8.58 -20.42 -13.75
CA ASN A 433 9.64 -19.46 -14.02
C ASN A 433 9.08 -18.05 -14.23
N ALA A 434 7.94 -17.94 -14.92
CA ALA A 434 7.21 -16.69 -15.07
C ALA A 434 6.89 -16.08 -13.69
N ASP A 435 6.32 -16.88 -12.77
CA ASP A 435 6.04 -16.43 -11.41
C ASP A 435 7.31 -15.97 -10.67
N ARG A 436 8.39 -16.75 -10.74
CA ARG A 436 9.65 -16.40 -10.08
C ARG A 436 10.25 -15.09 -10.59
N VAL A 437 10.17 -14.83 -11.90
CA VAL A 437 10.72 -13.61 -12.51
C VAL A 437 9.85 -12.39 -12.14
N VAL A 438 8.53 -12.51 -12.28
CA VAL A 438 7.58 -11.45 -11.93
C VAL A 438 7.65 -11.11 -10.44
N ARG A 439 7.68 -12.14 -9.56
CA ARG A 439 7.78 -11.95 -8.12
C ARG A 439 9.10 -11.33 -7.68
N ALA A 440 10.17 -11.57 -8.43
CA ALA A 440 11.47 -10.97 -8.16
C ALA A 440 11.54 -9.50 -8.60
N ALA A 441 10.74 -9.06 -9.58
CA ALA A 441 10.83 -7.71 -10.14
C ALA A 441 10.60 -6.59 -9.12
N GLY A 442 11.32 -5.47 -9.27
CA GLY A 442 11.16 -4.29 -8.40
C GLY A 442 9.79 -3.60 -8.55
N ARG A 443 9.40 -2.85 -7.52
CA ARG A 443 8.07 -2.19 -7.36
C ARG A 443 7.69 -1.16 -8.42
N GLY A 444 8.55 -0.85 -9.39
CA GLY A 444 8.30 0.11 -10.46
C GLY A 444 8.39 -0.45 -11.87
N ILE A 445 8.49 -1.78 -12.03
CA ILE A 445 8.61 -2.42 -13.35
C ILE A 445 7.25 -2.65 -13.98
N PHE A 446 6.28 -3.07 -13.17
CA PHE A 446 4.92 -3.29 -13.62
C PHE A 446 4.05 -2.11 -13.22
N ARG A 447 3.02 -1.91 -14.02
CA ARG A 447 1.87 -1.12 -13.59
C ARG A 447 1.36 -1.73 -12.28
N SER A 448 1.25 -0.90 -11.26
CA SER A 448 0.65 -1.33 -10.02
C SER A 448 -0.77 -1.80 -10.32
N SER A 449 -1.20 -2.93 -9.73
CA SER A 449 -2.63 -3.26 -9.68
C SER A 449 -3.46 -2.13 -9.04
N ARG A 450 -2.80 -1.24 -8.28
CA ARG A 450 -3.35 0.00 -7.70
C ARG A 450 -3.43 1.16 -8.68
N GLU A 451 -2.74 1.13 -9.82
CA GLU A 451 -2.84 2.18 -10.84
C GLU A 451 -4.16 1.99 -11.59
N ARG A 452 -5.21 2.51 -10.95
CA ARG A 452 -6.62 2.35 -11.27
C ARG A 452 -6.87 2.39 -12.77
N SER A 453 -7.30 1.26 -13.34
CA SER A 453 -8.26 1.35 -14.44
C SER A 453 -9.56 1.83 -13.78
N GLU A 454 -9.86 3.12 -13.92
CA GLU A 454 -11.23 3.56 -13.67
C GLU A 454 -12.14 2.70 -14.56
N VAL A 455 -12.86 1.72 -13.99
CA VAL A 455 -14.10 1.20 -14.61
C VAL A 455 -14.85 2.43 -15.14
N PRO A 456 -15.02 2.57 -16.46
CA PRO A 456 -15.43 3.82 -17.05
C PRO A 456 -16.75 4.27 -16.42
N TRP A 457 -16.74 5.46 -15.83
CA TRP A 457 -17.96 6.14 -15.43
C TRP A 457 -18.74 6.40 -16.72
N ASN A 458 -19.94 5.83 -16.84
CA ASN A 458 -20.83 6.29 -17.90
C ASN A 458 -21.37 7.64 -17.45
N THR A 459 -20.87 8.72 -18.07
CA THR A 459 -21.24 10.12 -17.82
C THR A 459 -22.73 10.38 -17.97
N ASP A 460 -23.45 9.46 -18.61
CA ASP A 460 -24.87 9.57 -18.90
C ASP A 460 -25.77 9.08 -17.74
N HIS A 461 -25.20 8.53 -16.65
CA HIS A 461 -25.97 8.04 -15.49
C HIS A 461 -25.77 8.89 -14.22
N SER A 462 -26.85 9.14 -13.47
CA SER A 462 -26.80 9.81 -12.16
C SER A 462 -26.10 8.95 -11.09
N ILE A 463 -25.65 9.55 -9.98
CA ILE A 463 -25.00 8.81 -8.86
C ILE A 463 -25.92 7.71 -8.34
N ALA A 464 -27.23 7.95 -8.26
CA ALA A 464 -28.20 6.96 -7.82
C ALA A 464 -28.40 5.86 -8.86
N GLU A 465 -28.45 6.20 -10.15
CA GLU A 465 -28.45 5.20 -11.22
C GLU A 465 -27.18 4.35 -11.16
N GLN A 466 -26.04 4.91 -10.81
CA GLN A 466 -24.80 4.15 -10.66
C GLN A 466 -24.73 3.31 -9.40
N LEU A 467 -25.32 3.74 -8.29
CA LEU A 467 -25.51 2.89 -7.10
C LEU A 467 -26.49 1.74 -7.38
N LEU A 468 -27.48 1.98 -8.26
CA LEU A 468 -28.34 0.95 -8.84
C LEU A 468 -27.65 0.12 -9.93
N LEU A 469 -26.54 0.55 -10.50
CA LEU A 469 -25.80 -0.24 -11.51
C LEU A 469 -24.52 -0.84 -10.94
N ALA A 470 -24.22 -0.55 -9.68
CA ALA A 470 -23.13 -1.15 -8.95
C ALA A 470 -23.31 -2.68 -8.92
N PRO A 471 -22.21 -3.45 -8.95
CA PRO A 471 -22.24 -4.84 -9.38
C PRO A 471 -23.28 -5.62 -8.59
N GLY A 472 -24.33 -6.05 -9.30
CA GLY A 472 -25.20 -7.12 -8.83
C GLY A 472 -24.45 -8.45 -8.89
N MET A 473 -25.18 -9.55 -8.89
CA MET A 473 -24.58 -10.83 -9.27
C MET A 473 -24.19 -10.76 -10.75
N ASP A 474 -22.91 -10.59 -11.05
CA ASP A 474 -22.38 -10.71 -12.41
C ASP A 474 -22.14 -12.18 -12.76
N HIS A 475 -21.82 -12.46 -14.02
CA HIS A 475 -21.68 -13.83 -14.52
C HIS A 475 -20.64 -14.63 -13.73
N GLU A 476 -19.52 -14.00 -13.35
CA GLU A 476 -18.48 -14.63 -12.53
C GLU A 476 -18.99 -14.95 -11.11
N ALA A 477 -19.61 -14.00 -10.41
CA ALA A 477 -20.18 -14.24 -9.08
C ALA A 477 -21.33 -15.25 -9.11
N PHE A 478 -22.12 -15.27 -10.20
CA PHE A 478 -23.15 -16.25 -10.43
C PHE A 478 -22.56 -17.66 -10.56
N HIS A 479 -21.50 -17.82 -11.36
CA HIS A 479 -20.78 -19.10 -11.49
C HIS A 479 -20.20 -19.57 -10.17
N LEU A 480 -19.60 -18.67 -9.39
CA LEU A 480 -19.12 -18.99 -8.04
C LEU A 480 -20.27 -19.44 -7.13
N ALA A 481 -21.40 -18.75 -7.15
CA ALA A 481 -22.57 -19.12 -6.34
C ALA A 481 -23.21 -20.45 -6.81
N ALA A 482 -23.23 -20.71 -8.12
CA ALA A 482 -23.68 -21.98 -8.70
C ALA A 482 -22.73 -23.12 -8.29
N ARG A 483 -21.42 -22.89 -8.31
CA ARG A 483 -20.41 -23.83 -7.81
C ARG A 483 -20.56 -24.06 -6.30
N ALA A 484 -20.95 -23.05 -5.53
CA ALA A 484 -21.21 -23.18 -4.09
C ALA A 484 -22.40 -24.10 -3.77
N VAL A 485 -23.44 -24.14 -4.61
CA VAL A 485 -24.53 -25.13 -4.49
C VAL A 485 -24.16 -26.51 -5.05
N GLY A 486 -23.02 -26.63 -5.72
CA GLY A 486 -22.49 -27.89 -6.25
C GLY A 486 -22.77 -28.12 -7.73
N ALA A 487 -23.13 -27.07 -8.47
CA ALA A 487 -23.22 -27.16 -9.92
C ALA A 487 -21.82 -27.28 -10.56
N LYS A 488 -21.76 -27.90 -11.74
CA LYS A 488 -20.53 -27.96 -12.54
C LYS A 488 -20.41 -26.68 -13.36
N ASP A 489 -19.19 -26.22 -13.57
CA ASP A 489 -18.90 -24.96 -14.30
C ASP A 489 -19.44 -25.01 -15.75
N ASP A 490 -19.49 -26.19 -16.39
CA ASP A 490 -19.96 -26.37 -17.77
C ASP A 490 -21.43 -26.85 -17.87
N ASP A 491 -22.25 -26.71 -16.83
CA ASP A 491 -23.64 -27.20 -16.87
C ASP A 491 -24.51 -26.28 -17.76
N PRO A 492 -25.04 -26.76 -18.90
CA PRO A 492 -25.85 -25.93 -19.80
C PRO A 492 -27.15 -25.45 -19.16
N LEU A 493 -27.66 -26.11 -18.11
CA LEU A 493 -28.83 -25.65 -17.37
C LEU A 493 -28.51 -24.45 -16.47
N VAL A 494 -27.28 -24.34 -15.97
CA VAL A 494 -26.82 -23.20 -15.18
C VAL A 494 -26.77 -21.94 -16.04
N GLU A 495 -26.31 -22.03 -17.28
CA GLU A 495 -26.34 -20.90 -18.23
C GLU A 495 -27.77 -20.49 -18.63
N GLN A 496 -28.70 -21.45 -18.78
CA GLN A 496 -30.12 -21.12 -19.00
C GLN A 496 -30.77 -20.43 -17.78
N ILE A 497 -30.31 -20.75 -16.57
CA ILE A 497 -30.75 -20.08 -15.35
C ILE A 497 -30.15 -18.67 -15.28
N TRP A 498 -28.89 -18.50 -15.69
CA TRP A 498 -28.26 -17.20 -15.83
C TRP A 498 -29.05 -16.28 -16.78
N ASP A 499 -29.42 -16.76 -17.97
CA ASP A 499 -30.19 -15.96 -18.93
C ASP A 499 -31.55 -15.50 -18.33
N ARG A 500 -32.21 -16.37 -17.56
CA ARG A 500 -33.46 -16.03 -16.85
C ARG A 500 -33.23 -15.09 -15.67
N HIS A 501 -32.11 -15.19 -14.98
CA HIS A 501 -31.70 -14.26 -13.95
C HIS A 501 -31.45 -12.88 -14.56
N GLN A 502 -30.67 -12.80 -15.64
CA GLN A 502 -30.38 -11.58 -16.35
C GLN A 502 -31.65 -10.89 -16.83
N ALA A 503 -32.59 -11.63 -17.43
CA ALA A 503 -33.88 -11.08 -17.85
C ALA A 503 -34.72 -10.50 -16.69
N ARG A 504 -34.70 -11.15 -15.51
CA ARG A 504 -35.38 -10.65 -14.30
C ARG A 504 -34.71 -9.38 -13.77
N VAL A 505 -33.38 -9.37 -13.70
CA VAL A 505 -32.60 -8.22 -13.24
C VAL A 505 -32.77 -7.04 -14.19
N ASP A 506 -32.77 -7.27 -15.51
CA ASP A 506 -33.01 -6.24 -16.51
C ASP A 506 -34.42 -5.63 -16.38
N ALA A 507 -35.45 -6.47 -16.17
CA ALA A 507 -36.81 -6.01 -15.94
C ALA A 507 -36.92 -5.17 -14.64
N LEU A 508 -36.27 -5.62 -13.56
CA LEU A 508 -36.19 -4.86 -12.31
C LEU A 508 -35.45 -3.53 -12.51
N LEU A 509 -34.33 -3.53 -13.23
CA LEU A 509 -33.53 -2.35 -13.52
C LEU A 509 -34.33 -1.31 -14.31
N VAL A 510 -35.07 -1.73 -15.33
CA VAL A 510 -35.95 -0.84 -16.12
C VAL A 510 -37.00 -0.19 -15.23
N ARG A 511 -37.72 -1.00 -14.43
CA ARG A 511 -38.75 -0.50 -13.51
C ARG A 511 -38.18 0.45 -12.46
N GLN A 512 -37.05 0.08 -11.86
CA GLN A 512 -36.37 0.88 -10.84
C GLN A 512 -35.86 2.20 -11.41
N ARG A 513 -35.29 2.21 -12.62
CA ARG A 513 -34.89 3.45 -13.31
C ARG A 513 -36.07 4.37 -13.58
N GLU A 514 -37.20 3.84 -14.01
CA GLU A 514 -38.40 4.64 -14.24
C GLU A 514 -38.92 5.27 -12.94
N GLN A 515 -39.03 4.49 -11.87
CA GLN A 515 -39.40 4.98 -10.54
C GLN A 515 -38.43 6.07 -10.05
N MET A 516 -37.13 5.87 -10.26
CA MET A 516 -36.11 6.83 -9.85
C MET A 516 -36.14 8.11 -10.66
N ARG A 517 -36.40 8.06 -11.97
CA ARG A 517 -36.59 9.26 -12.79
C ARG A 517 -37.77 10.10 -12.30
N VAL A 518 -38.88 9.46 -11.92
CA VAL A 518 -40.04 10.15 -11.34
C VAL A 518 -39.68 10.82 -10.02
N LEU A 519 -38.98 10.11 -9.13
CA LEU A 519 -38.56 10.65 -7.84
C LEU A 519 -37.45 11.72 -7.96
N GLU A 520 -36.58 11.62 -8.97
CA GLU A 520 -35.56 12.62 -9.29
C GLU A 520 -36.17 13.90 -9.84
N ALA A 521 -37.16 13.79 -10.73
CA ALA A 521 -37.93 14.94 -11.20
C ALA A 521 -38.65 15.65 -10.03
N LYS A 522 -39.31 14.87 -9.16
CA LYS A 522 -39.96 15.38 -7.94
C LYS A 522 -38.96 16.06 -7.00
N SER A 523 -37.79 15.45 -6.80
CA SER A 523 -36.73 15.99 -5.93
C SER A 523 -36.07 17.23 -6.53
N SER A 524 -35.92 17.30 -7.85
CA SER A 524 -35.39 18.47 -8.56
C SER A 524 -36.36 19.63 -8.50
N GLU A 525 -37.67 19.38 -8.65
CA GLU A 525 -38.70 20.40 -8.47
C GLU A 525 -38.73 20.92 -7.02
N ALA A 526 -38.61 20.02 -6.05
CA ALA A 526 -38.50 20.38 -4.64
C ALA A 526 -37.19 21.14 -4.34
N ALA A 527 -36.09 20.83 -5.01
CA ALA A 527 -34.82 21.55 -4.90
C ALA A 527 -34.95 23.00 -5.39
N ASN A 528 -35.66 23.22 -6.49
CA ASN A 528 -35.91 24.57 -7.03
C ASN A 528 -36.76 25.42 -6.07
N ARG A 529 -37.63 24.78 -5.28
CA ARG A 529 -38.43 25.41 -4.22
C ARG A 529 -37.79 25.28 -2.83
N ALA A 530 -36.53 24.84 -2.72
CA ALA A 530 -35.92 24.53 -1.43
C ALA A 530 -35.80 25.75 -0.50
N THR A 531 -35.74 26.97 -1.06
CA THR A 531 -35.76 28.21 -0.29
C THR A 531 -37.15 28.50 0.33
N GLU A 532 -38.22 28.02 -0.31
CA GLU A 532 -39.62 28.24 0.08
C GLU A 532 -40.18 27.09 0.94
N ASP A 533 -39.83 25.84 0.62
CA ASP A 533 -40.20 24.64 1.38
C ASP A 533 -39.00 23.69 1.59
N PRO A 534 -38.08 24.01 2.51
CA PRO A 534 -36.93 23.17 2.84
C PRO A 534 -37.32 21.78 3.35
N THR A 535 -38.46 21.68 4.05
CA THR A 535 -38.94 20.42 4.63
C THR A 535 -39.51 19.49 3.55
N GLY A 536 -40.18 20.05 2.54
CA GLY A 536 -40.63 19.32 1.36
C GLY A 536 -39.48 18.76 0.55
N PHE A 537 -38.38 19.52 0.40
CA PHE A 537 -37.17 19.03 -0.24
C PHE A 537 -36.51 17.89 0.54
N GLU A 538 -36.33 18.03 1.85
CA GLU A 538 -35.79 16.95 2.71
C GLU A 538 -36.65 15.67 2.62
N ARG A 539 -37.99 15.80 2.60
CA ARG A 539 -38.91 14.67 2.46
C ARG A 539 -38.77 13.98 1.11
N SER A 540 -38.71 14.74 0.01
CA SER A 540 -38.54 14.20 -1.34
C SER A 540 -37.21 13.46 -1.49
N LEU A 541 -36.13 14.03 -0.94
CA LEU A 541 -34.82 13.39 -0.93
C LEU A 541 -34.82 12.11 -0.08
N GLY A 542 -35.49 12.13 1.07
CA GLY A 542 -35.69 10.93 1.90
C GLY A 542 -36.45 9.81 1.18
N GLU A 543 -37.53 10.13 0.47
CA GLU A 543 -38.30 9.18 -0.36
C GLU A 543 -37.45 8.58 -1.48
N TYR A 544 -36.68 9.42 -2.18
CA TYR A 544 -35.75 8.99 -3.22
C TYR A 544 -34.73 7.98 -2.71
N LEU A 545 -34.10 8.28 -1.57
CA LEU A 545 -33.06 7.42 -0.98
C LEU A 545 -33.66 6.15 -0.35
N GLN A 546 -34.89 6.20 0.15
CA GLN A 546 -35.59 5.01 0.64
C GLN A 546 -35.96 4.06 -0.52
N SER A 547 -36.30 4.60 -1.70
CA SER A 547 -36.55 3.81 -2.90
C SER A 547 -35.30 3.03 -3.35
N LEU A 548 -34.10 3.59 -3.16
CA LEU A 548 -32.84 2.89 -3.41
C LEU A 548 -32.65 1.68 -2.48
N LEU A 549 -32.97 1.83 -1.19
CA LEU A 549 -32.91 0.73 -0.22
C LEU A 549 -33.93 -0.37 -0.54
N ALA A 550 -35.13 0.00 -0.99
CA ALA A 550 -36.15 -0.96 -1.42
C ALA A 550 -35.72 -1.72 -2.68
N ALA A 551 -35.15 -1.02 -3.66
CA ALA A 551 -34.62 -1.61 -4.89
C ALA A 551 -33.53 -2.66 -4.61
N ASP A 552 -32.70 -2.44 -3.60
CA ASP A 552 -31.71 -3.42 -3.14
C ASP A 552 -32.35 -4.71 -2.60
N GLY A 553 -33.40 -4.56 -1.79
CA GLY A 553 -34.17 -5.69 -1.25
C GLY A 553 -34.82 -6.54 -2.32
N GLU A 554 -35.34 -5.92 -3.39
CA GLU A 554 -35.96 -6.63 -4.52
C GLU A 554 -34.94 -7.45 -5.31
N ARG A 555 -33.73 -6.92 -5.51
CA ARG A 555 -32.66 -7.65 -6.20
C ARG A 555 -32.17 -8.84 -5.38
N ARG A 556 -32.09 -8.67 -4.07
CA ARG A 556 -31.80 -9.79 -3.17
C ARG A 556 -32.80 -10.93 -3.31
N GLN A 557 -34.09 -10.60 -3.44
CA GLN A 557 -35.11 -11.60 -3.68
C GLN A 557 -34.95 -12.28 -5.05
N ALA A 558 -34.53 -11.53 -6.08
CA ALA A 558 -34.23 -12.09 -7.39
C ALA A 558 -33.05 -13.08 -7.34
N ASP A 559 -31.98 -12.73 -6.62
CA ASP A 559 -30.83 -13.61 -6.39
C ASP A 559 -31.25 -14.90 -5.65
N ASP A 560 -32.05 -14.77 -4.58
CA ASP A 560 -32.56 -15.91 -3.81
C ASP A 560 -33.41 -16.86 -4.66
N GLU A 561 -34.26 -16.33 -5.53
CA GLU A 561 -35.07 -17.12 -6.45
C GLU A 561 -34.21 -17.84 -7.49
N THR A 562 -33.16 -17.19 -7.99
CA THR A 562 -32.19 -17.83 -8.89
C THR A 562 -31.47 -18.99 -8.22
N PHE A 563 -31.08 -18.88 -6.95
CA PHE A 563 -30.45 -19.98 -6.23
C PHE A 563 -31.39 -21.16 -5.99
N ARG A 564 -32.68 -20.92 -5.75
CA ARG A 564 -33.69 -21.98 -5.70
C ARG A 564 -33.79 -22.72 -7.03
N GLU A 565 -33.77 -22.00 -8.15
CA GLU A 565 -33.83 -22.62 -9.48
C GLU A 565 -32.60 -23.49 -9.78
N VAL A 566 -31.39 -23.04 -9.42
CA VAL A 566 -30.17 -23.86 -9.56
C VAL A 566 -30.27 -25.12 -8.71
N ALA A 567 -30.71 -24.99 -7.46
CA ALA A 567 -30.89 -26.13 -6.57
C ALA A 567 -31.91 -27.16 -7.09
N ILE A 568 -33.05 -26.70 -7.61
CA ILE A 568 -34.04 -27.57 -8.26
C ILE A 568 -33.41 -28.28 -9.47
N ALA A 569 -32.65 -27.57 -10.29
CA ALA A 569 -32.01 -28.13 -11.48
C ALA A 569 -30.98 -29.23 -11.15
N ILE A 570 -30.24 -29.09 -10.04
CA ILE A 570 -29.23 -30.07 -9.62
C ILE A 570 -29.75 -31.09 -8.59
N GLY A 571 -31.05 -31.07 -8.27
CA GLY A 571 -31.69 -32.03 -7.35
C GLY A 571 -31.33 -31.82 -5.87
N LEU A 572 -31.05 -30.58 -5.47
CA LEU A 572 -30.69 -30.19 -4.11
C LEU A 572 -31.93 -29.82 -3.27
N SER A 573 -31.99 -30.28 -2.02
CA SER A 573 -33.05 -29.87 -1.08
C SER A 573 -32.85 -28.41 -0.64
N GLU A 574 -33.94 -27.64 -0.51
CA GLU A 574 -33.91 -26.24 -0.05
C GLU A 574 -33.32 -26.07 1.36
N ASP A 575 -33.31 -27.13 2.18
CA ASP A 575 -32.74 -27.13 3.54
C ASP A 575 -31.23 -27.47 3.56
N ASP A 576 -30.59 -27.66 2.40
CA ASP A 576 -29.17 -27.98 2.32
C ASP A 576 -28.29 -26.77 2.69
N ALA A 577 -27.27 -27.00 3.52
CA ALA A 577 -26.39 -25.96 4.03
C ALA A 577 -25.63 -25.19 2.93
N ARG A 578 -25.48 -25.78 1.73
CA ARG A 578 -24.85 -25.13 0.57
C ARG A 578 -25.61 -23.91 0.05
N PHE A 579 -26.92 -23.81 0.30
CA PHE A 579 -27.69 -22.61 -0.02
C PHE A 579 -27.16 -21.36 0.70
N VAL A 580 -26.70 -21.53 1.94
CA VAL A 580 -26.17 -20.42 2.74
C VAL A 580 -24.84 -19.94 2.16
N LEU A 581 -24.03 -20.83 1.59
CA LEU A 581 -22.77 -20.46 0.92
C LEU A 581 -23.03 -19.60 -0.33
N ALA A 582 -23.96 -20.01 -1.21
CA ALA A 582 -24.31 -19.24 -2.41
C ALA A 582 -24.89 -17.87 -2.07
N ARG A 583 -25.76 -17.80 -1.04
CA ARG A 583 -26.28 -16.54 -0.52
C ARG A 583 -25.19 -15.64 0.05
N ALA A 584 -24.19 -16.21 0.72
CA ALA A 584 -23.06 -15.46 1.24
C ALA A 584 -22.18 -14.88 0.11
N VAL A 585 -21.94 -15.63 -0.97
CA VAL A 585 -21.22 -15.14 -2.17
C VAL A 585 -21.94 -13.94 -2.79
N SER A 586 -23.25 -14.07 -3.05
CA SER A 586 -24.06 -12.96 -3.57
C SER A 586 -24.07 -11.76 -2.62
N ALA A 587 -24.28 -11.99 -1.32
CA ALA A 587 -24.26 -10.93 -0.32
C ALA A 587 -22.93 -10.19 -0.28
N SER A 588 -21.81 -10.91 -0.34
CA SER A 588 -20.48 -10.32 -0.40
C SER A 588 -20.22 -9.54 -1.69
N ARG A 589 -20.66 -10.05 -2.86
CA ARG A 589 -20.53 -9.31 -4.13
C ARG A 589 -21.35 -8.02 -4.14
N ARG A 590 -22.55 -8.05 -3.58
CA ARG A 590 -23.35 -6.83 -3.38
C ARG A 590 -22.69 -5.89 -2.37
N ALA A 591 -22.07 -6.39 -1.31
CA ALA A 591 -21.39 -5.54 -0.34
C ALA A 591 -20.20 -4.77 -0.95
N SER A 592 -19.56 -5.31 -1.98
CA SER A 592 -18.45 -4.69 -2.74
C SER A 592 -18.90 -3.58 -3.70
N LEU A 593 -19.70 -2.63 -3.19
CA LEU A 593 -19.99 -1.38 -3.91
C LEU A 593 -18.66 -0.63 -4.17
N PRO A 594 -18.61 0.27 -5.16
CA PRO A 594 -17.41 1.06 -5.46
C PRO A 594 -17.15 2.16 -4.41
N TRP A 595 -17.21 1.82 -3.11
CA TRP A 595 -16.97 2.76 -1.99
C TRP A 595 -15.61 3.44 -2.11
N GLN A 596 -14.65 2.73 -2.72
CA GLN A 596 -13.29 3.17 -3.05
C GLN A 596 -13.23 4.46 -3.89
N ARG A 597 -14.32 4.82 -4.57
CA ARG A 597 -14.42 6.00 -5.45
C ARG A 597 -14.97 7.25 -4.77
N PHE A 598 -15.52 7.13 -3.55
CA PHE A 598 -15.86 8.32 -2.78
C PHE A 598 -14.57 9.04 -2.38
N ARG A 599 -14.44 10.30 -2.81
CA ARG A 599 -13.21 11.11 -2.64
C ARG A 599 -12.78 11.21 -1.17
N GLN A 600 -13.72 11.06 -0.24
CA GLN A 600 -13.49 11.09 1.20
C GLN A 600 -13.48 9.67 1.78
N ALA A 601 -12.32 9.00 1.69
CA ALA A 601 -12.12 7.66 2.23
C ALA A 601 -12.50 7.54 3.72
N TRP A 602 -12.48 8.62 4.51
CA TRP A 602 -12.87 8.54 5.94
C TRP A 602 -14.39 8.37 6.17
N LEU A 603 -15.24 8.61 5.17
CA LEU A 603 -16.70 8.50 5.29
C LEU A 603 -17.17 7.04 5.15
N LEU A 604 -16.78 6.39 4.06
CA LEU A 604 -17.21 5.04 3.68
C LEU A 604 -16.04 4.06 3.53
N GLY A 605 -14.83 4.51 3.85
CA GLY A 605 -13.60 3.74 3.76
C GLY A 605 -13.62 2.38 4.45
N PRO A 606 -14.13 2.31 5.68
CA PRO A 606 -14.17 1.04 6.40
C PRO A 606 -14.98 -0.07 5.69
N LEU A 607 -15.84 0.26 4.71
CA LEU A 607 -16.65 -0.70 3.97
C LEU A 607 -15.91 -1.32 2.78
N TRP A 608 -15.08 -0.58 2.04
CA TRP A 608 -14.26 -1.21 0.96
C TRP A 608 -13.10 -2.04 1.50
N GLU A 609 -12.57 -1.68 2.67
CA GLU A 609 -11.63 -2.52 3.44
C GLU A 609 -12.31 -3.80 3.98
N SER A 610 -13.37 -4.29 3.35
CA SER A 610 -14.05 -5.53 3.68
C SER A 610 -14.62 -6.24 2.43
N ASP A 611 -14.16 -5.87 1.23
CA ASP A 611 -14.69 -6.42 -0.03
C ASP A 611 -14.29 -7.89 -0.27
N ALA A 612 -13.24 -8.38 0.40
CA ALA A 612 -12.74 -9.74 0.25
C ALA A 612 -13.68 -10.80 0.86
N ASP A 613 -14.06 -11.81 0.08
CA ASP A 613 -14.94 -12.89 0.53
C ASP A 613 -14.20 -14.24 0.68
N PRO A 614 -14.11 -14.81 1.89
CA PRO A 614 -13.44 -16.09 2.12
C PRO A 614 -14.07 -17.26 1.34
N ILE A 615 -15.40 -17.21 1.09
CA ILE A 615 -16.11 -18.28 0.37
C ILE A 615 -15.76 -18.22 -1.11
N SER A 616 -15.81 -17.04 -1.75
CA SER A 616 -15.33 -16.85 -3.12
C SER A 616 -13.86 -17.26 -3.27
N ALA A 617 -12.99 -16.89 -2.31
CA ALA A 617 -11.58 -17.28 -2.33
C ALA A 617 -11.40 -18.81 -2.26
N ALA A 618 -12.21 -19.51 -1.46
CA ALA A 618 -12.21 -20.97 -1.39
C ALA A 618 -12.73 -21.60 -2.69
N LEU A 619 -13.78 -21.03 -3.30
CA LEU A 619 -14.35 -21.52 -4.56
C LEU A 619 -13.41 -21.39 -5.76
N MET A 620 -12.46 -20.47 -5.70
CA MET A 620 -11.39 -20.26 -6.69
C MET A 620 -10.22 -21.24 -6.55
N ILE A 621 -10.25 -22.17 -5.59
CA ILE A 621 -9.23 -23.22 -5.47
C ILE A 621 -9.47 -24.29 -6.54
N ASP A 622 -8.45 -24.51 -7.38
CA ASP A 622 -8.47 -25.51 -8.46
C ASP A 622 -8.57 -26.95 -7.93
N ASN A 623 -7.87 -27.24 -6.81
CA ASN A 623 -7.91 -28.56 -6.17
C ASN A 623 -9.28 -28.77 -5.51
N GLU A 624 -10.06 -29.69 -6.07
CA GLU A 624 -11.41 -30.02 -5.62
C GLU A 624 -11.47 -30.52 -4.16
N VAL A 625 -10.46 -31.27 -3.70
CA VAL A 625 -10.41 -31.79 -2.33
C VAL A 625 -10.17 -30.66 -1.33
N GLU A 626 -9.21 -29.78 -1.62
CA GLU A 626 -8.91 -28.60 -0.79
C GLU A 626 -10.09 -27.63 -0.77
N ARG A 627 -10.70 -27.37 -1.93
CA ARG A 627 -11.91 -26.55 -2.05
C ARG A 627 -13.04 -27.09 -1.20
N ASN A 628 -13.38 -28.37 -1.33
CA ASN A 628 -14.47 -28.97 -0.58
C ASN A 628 -14.19 -28.97 0.93
N ALA A 629 -12.95 -29.23 1.34
CA ALA A 629 -12.54 -29.13 2.75
C ALA A 629 -12.72 -27.70 3.30
N ALA A 630 -12.29 -26.68 2.54
CA ALA A 630 -12.49 -25.27 2.88
C ALA A 630 -13.98 -24.92 3.02
N LEU A 631 -14.81 -25.32 2.06
CA LEU A 631 -16.24 -25.03 2.05
C LEU A 631 -16.99 -25.67 3.23
N VAL A 632 -16.64 -26.90 3.60
CA VAL A 632 -17.21 -27.57 4.78
C VAL A 632 -16.93 -26.77 6.05
N LEU A 633 -15.70 -26.29 6.23
CA LEU A 633 -15.32 -25.46 7.38
C LEU A 633 -16.02 -24.09 7.36
N LEU A 634 -16.11 -23.47 6.18
CA LEU A 634 -16.77 -22.17 6.00
C LEU A 634 -18.29 -22.22 6.18
N THR A 635 -18.91 -23.38 6.01
CA THR A 635 -20.37 -23.55 6.16
C THR A 635 -20.84 -23.09 7.55
N ALA A 636 -20.07 -23.38 8.61
CA ALA A 636 -20.39 -22.93 9.98
C ALA A 636 -20.31 -21.40 10.18
N HIS A 637 -19.69 -20.68 9.23
CA HIS A 637 -19.54 -19.23 9.24
C HIS A 637 -20.39 -18.51 8.20
N ALA A 638 -21.00 -19.24 7.25
CA ALA A 638 -21.64 -18.69 6.07
C ALA A 638 -22.77 -17.70 6.41
N GLU A 639 -23.63 -18.01 7.39
CA GLU A 639 -24.72 -17.10 7.79
C GLU A 639 -24.19 -15.81 8.45
N ARG A 640 -23.09 -15.90 9.23
CA ARG A 640 -22.42 -14.72 9.80
C ARG A 640 -21.77 -13.86 8.73
N LEU A 641 -21.10 -14.48 7.75
CA LEU A 641 -20.48 -13.80 6.61
C LEU A 641 -21.54 -13.05 5.80
N LYS A 642 -22.62 -13.74 5.40
CA LYS A 642 -23.79 -13.16 4.73
C LYS A 642 -24.40 -12.01 5.54
N THR A 643 -24.74 -12.23 6.81
CA THR A 643 -25.39 -11.21 7.66
C THR A 643 -24.52 -9.96 7.76
N SER A 644 -23.20 -10.13 7.96
CA SER A 644 -22.28 -9.00 8.03
C SER A 644 -22.08 -8.28 6.69
N ALA A 645 -22.18 -9.00 5.55
CA ALA A 645 -22.17 -8.42 4.21
C ALA A 645 -23.38 -7.53 3.96
N ASP A 646 -24.56 -8.07 4.25
CA ASP A 646 -25.83 -7.40 4.07
C ASP A 646 -25.94 -6.18 4.97
N GLU A 647 -25.48 -6.29 6.21
CA GLU A 647 -25.43 -5.18 7.15
C GLU A 647 -24.45 -4.09 6.68
N ALA A 648 -23.26 -4.45 6.19
CA ALA A 648 -22.29 -3.50 5.65
C ALA A 648 -22.87 -2.72 4.46
N ARG A 649 -23.55 -3.42 3.54
CA ARG A 649 -24.24 -2.80 2.39
C ARG A 649 -25.34 -1.84 2.85
N ARG A 650 -26.22 -2.31 3.73
CA ARG A 650 -27.33 -1.51 4.27
C ARG A 650 -26.83 -0.26 4.98
N VAL A 651 -25.86 -0.40 5.88
CA VAL A 651 -25.27 0.72 6.61
C VAL A 651 -24.57 1.70 5.67
N GLY A 652 -23.91 1.22 4.61
CA GLY A 652 -23.30 2.10 3.60
C GLY A 652 -24.33 2.94 2.84
N LEU A 653 -25.43 2.32 2.40
CA LEU A 653 -26.53 3.02 1.72
C LEU A 653 -27.26 3.99 2.66
N GLU A 654 -27.52 3.59 3.91
CA GLU A 654 -28.10 4.45 4.94
C GLU A 654 -27.17 5.63 5.29
N ALA A 655 -25.85 5.40 5.37
CA ALA A 655 -24.87 6.45 5.62
C ALA A 655 -24.81 7.45 4.48
N LEU A 656 -24.83 7.00 3.22
CA LEU A 656 -24.94 7.89 2.07
C LEU A 656 -26.19 8.76 2.15
N ARG A 657 -27.33 8.16 2.46
CA ARG A 657 -28.59 8.89 2.63
C ARG A 657 -28.44 9.97 3.70
N ASP A 658 -27.94 9.57 4.86
CA ASP A 658 -27.85 10.45 6.03
C ASP A 658 -26.81 11.58 5.80
N PHE A 659 -25.70 11.33 5.10
CA PHE A 659 -24.73 12.36 4.73
C PHE A 659 -25.31 13.39 3.75
N LEU A 660 -26.11 12.95 2.77
CA LEU A 660 -26.77 13.86 1.83
C LEU A 660 -27.82 14.73 2.54
N LEU A 661 -28.66 14.13 3.40
CA LEU A 661 -29.63 14.85 4.22
C LEU A 661 -28.95 15.85 5.16
N PHE A 662 -27.83 15.45 5.78
CA PHE A 662 -27.03 16.34 6.61
C PHE A 662 -26.50 17.54 5.81
N GLY A 663 -25.94 17.31 4.62
CA GLY A 663 -25.42 18.39 3.76
C GLY A 663 -26.50 19.41 3.38
N VAL A 664 -27.71 18.93 3.08
CA VAL A 664 -28.88 19.79 2.80
C VAL A 664 -29.26 20.63 4.03
N ARG A 665 -29.34 20.02 5.22
CA ARG A 665 -29.64 20.73 6.48
C ARG A 665 -28.56 21.75 6.83
N ALA A 666 -27.29 21.39 6.68
CA ALA A 666 -26.17 22.28 6.96
C ALA A 666 -26.24 23.52 6.07
N LYS A 667 -26.49 23.34 4.76
CA LYS A 667 -26.68 24.45 3.82
C LYS A 667 -27.88 25.33 4.17
N ARG A 668 -29.02 24.73 4.55
CA ARG A 668 -30.22 25.46 5.03
C ARG A 668 -29.91 26.31 6.27
N ASP A 669 -29.11 25.78 7.19
CA ASP A 669 -28.70 26.48 8.41
C ASP A 669 -27.57 27.52 8.15
N GLY A 670 -27.26 27.83 6.88
CA GLY A 670 -26.23 28.79 6.48
C GLY A 670 -24.79 28.32 6.75
N LYS A 671 -24.59 27.01 6.97
CA LYS A 671 -23.27 26.42 7.18
C LYS A 671 -22.75 25.92 5.85
N ASP A 672 -21.84 26.68 5.24
CA ASP A 672 -21.08 26.27 4.07
C ASP A 672 -19.71 25.72 4.49
N GLY A 673 -19.27 24.64 3.83
CA GLY A 673 -17.98 24.03 4.11
C GLY A 673 -17.76 22.73 3.34
N SER A 674 -16.50 22.29 3.26
CA SER A 674 -16.18 20.97 2.72
C SER A 674 -16.61 19.85 3.68
N PRO A 675 -16.79 18.60 3.23
CA PRO A 675 -17.07 17.47 4.11
C PRO A 675 -16.11 17.36 5.30
N GLU A 676 -14.85 17.74 5.12
CA GLU A 676 -13.81 17.77 6.16
C GLU A 676 -14.17 18.74 7.31
N SER A 677 -14.77 19.89 7.00
CA SER A 677 -15.18 20.89 8.00
C SER A 677 -16.29 20.36 8.92
N PHE A 678 -17.12 19.44 8.43
CA PHE A 678 -18.22 18.84 9.17
C PHE A 678 -17.87 17.53 9.87
N ARG A 679 -16.63 17.03 9.73
CA ARG A 679 -16.18 15.73 10.29
C ARG A 679 -16.47 15.56 11.79
N ASN A 680 -16.43 16.67 12.54
CA ASN A 680 -16.64 16.65 13.99
C ASN A 680 -18.10 16.92 14.42
N ALA A 681 -18.99 17.22 13.48
CA ALA A 681 -20.41 17.38 13.77
C ALA A 681 -20.94 16.10 14.44
N PRO A 682 -21.73 16.18 15.54
CA PRO A 682 -22.23 14.99 16.25
C PRO A 682 -22.97 14.01 15.34
N GLU A 683 -23.77 14.53 14.40
CA GLU A 683 -24.52 13.74 13.41
C GLU A 683 -23.58 13.00 12.46
N VAL A 684 -22.60 13.69 11.86
CA VAL A 684 -21.57 13.10 10.99
C VAL A 684 -20.75 12.04 11.73
N ARG A 685 -20.35 12.30 12.99
CA ARG A 685 -19.65 11.31 13.83
C ARG A 685 -20.50 10.08 14.10
N GLY A 686 -21.79 10.25 14.36
CA GLY A 686 -22.73 9.16 14.53
C GLY A 686 -22.80 8.27 13.28
N ILE A 687 -22.94 8.88 12.11
CA ILE A 687 -22.99 8.17 10.82
C ILE A 687 -21.67 7.40 10.59
N VAL A 688 -20.52 8.08 10.71
CA VAL A 688 -19.19 7.47 10.51
C VAL A 688 -18.92 6.34 11.50
N THR A 689 -19.38 6.46 12.74
CA THR A 689 -19.22 5.41 13.76
C THR A 689 -19.96 4.15 13.38
N ARG A 690 -21.21 4.26 12.88
CA ARG A 690 -21.98 3.10 12.40
C ARG A 690 -21.29 2.42 11.21
N VAL A 691 -20.77 3.21 10.26
CA VAL A 691 -20.00 2.70 9.13
C VAL A 691 -18.75 1.94 9.59
N HIS A 692 -18.00 2.51 10.54
CA HIS A 692 -16.82 1.85 11.10
C HIS A 692 -17.17 0.55 11.82
N GLN A 693 -18.27 0.53 12.58
CA GLN A 693 -18.74 -0.66 13.29
C GLN A 693 -19.14 -1.77 12.32
N ALA A 694 -19.89 -1.44 11.26
CA ALA A 694 -20.29 -2.41 10.24
C ALA A 694 -19.08 -2.99 9.48
N GLY A 695 -18.15 -2.13 9.04
CA GLY A 695 -16.91 -2.58 8.40
C GLY A 695 -16.03 -3.43 9.33
N LYS A 696 -15.93 -3.06 10.62
CA LYS A 696 -15.21 -3.85 11.63
C LYS A 696 -15.85 -5.22 11.85
N ALA A 697 -17.18 -5.27 11.99
CA ALA A 697 -17.92 -6.51 12.19
C ALA A 697 -17.74 -7.47 11.00
N ARG A 698 -17.82 -6.96 9.77
CA ARG A 698 -17.59 -7.75 8.55
C ARG A 698 -16.17 -8.30 8.47
N ARG A 699 -15.14 -7.48 8.71
CA ARG A 699 -13.75 -7.94 8.78
C ARG A 699 -13.54 -9.01 9.86
N GLN A 700 -14.19 -8.85 11.02
CA GLN A 700 -14.10 -9.85 12.09
C GLN A 700 -14.70 -11.18 11.63
N SER A 701 -15.90 -11.17 11.05
CA SER A 701 -16.52 -12.39 10.50
C SER A 701 -15.65 -13.09 9.46
N GLN A 702 -14.98 -12.32 8.59
CA GLN A 702 -14.06 -12.85 7.58
C GLN A 702 -12.82 -13.49 8.21
N ARG A 703 -12.20 -12.81 9.19
CA ARG A 703 -11.03 -13.33 9.91
C ARG A 703 -11.36 -14.58 10.71
N ASP A 704 -12.48 -14.59 11.42
CA ASP A 704 -12.93 -15.76 12.19
C ASP A 704 -13.14 -16.98 11.28
N ALA A 705 -13.66 -16.75 10.08
CA ALA A 705 -13.86 -17.80 9.08
C ALA A 705 -12.54 -18.31 8.48
N ILE A 706 -11.56 -17.43 8.24
CA ILE A 706 -10.23 -17.84 7.75
C ILE A 706 -9.44 -18.54 8.85
N ALA A 707 -9.54 -18.06 10.10
CA ALA A 707 -8.85 -18.65 11.25
C ALA A 707 -9.33 -20.08 11.55
N SER A 708 -10.61 -20.39 11.35
CA SER A 708 -11.12 -21.75 11.51
C SER A 708 -10.57 -22.72 10.45
N ILE A 709 -10.25 -22.23 9.25
CA ILE A 709 -9.53 -22.99 8.23
C ILE A 709 -8.07 -23.18 8.64
N ALA A 710 -7.39 -22.11 9.07
CA ALA A 710 -5.99 -22.16 9.50
C ALA A 710 -5.76 -23.15 10.64
N ALA A 711 -6.70 -23.26 11.58
CA ALA A 711 -6.65 -24.21 12.69
C ALA A 711 -6.65 -25.69 12.25
N MET A 712 -7.16 -25.99 11.06
CA MET A 712 -7.22 -27.35 10.50
C MET A 712 -6.14 -27.59 9.45
N ASP A 713 -5.88 -26.58 8.60
CA ASP A 713 -4.84 -26.57 7.58
C ASP A 713 -4.22 -25.17 7.51
N GLN A 714 -3.04 -25.04 8.14
CA GLN A 714 -2.31 -23.77 8.22
C GLN A 714 -1.94 -23.23 6.85
N ALA A 715 -1.52 -24.09 5.91
CA ALA A 715 -1.06 -23.65 4.59
C ALA A 715 -2.23 -23.07 3.77
N LEU A 716 -3.39 -23.72 3.86
CA LEU A 716 -4.62 -23.24 3.23
C LEU A 716 -5.13 -21.95 3.90
N GLY A 717 -5.07 -21.87 5.23
CA GLY A 717 -5.39 -20.66 5.98
C GLY A 717 -4.50 -19.47 5.62
N ASP A 718 -3.19 -19.69 5.46
CA ASP A 718 -2.22 -18.66 5.05
C ASP A 718 -2.51 -18.18 3.62
N ARG A 719 -2.84 -19.10 2.70
CA ARG A 719 -3.21 -18.78 1.33
C ARG A 719 -4.48 -17.92 1.27
N LEU A 720 -5.52 -18.28 2.02
CA LEU A 720 -6.76 -17.51 2.09
C LEU A 720 -6.57 -16.18 2.81
N THR A 721 -5.70 -16.12 3.83
CA THR A 721 -5.29 -14.88 4.48
C THR A 721 -4.59 -13.95 3.49
N ALA A 722 -3.66 -14.46 2.68
CA ALA A 722 -2.98 -13.68 1.66
C ALA A 722 -3.95 -13.18 0.58
N ALA A 723 -4.87 -14.02 0.11
CA ALA A 723 -5.91 -13.62 -0.83
C ALA A 723 -6.83 -12.54 -0.23
N TRP A 724 -7.26 -12.72 1.02
CA TRP A 724 -8.07 -11.76 1.75
C TRP A 724 -7.34 -10.42 1.96
N LEU A 725 -6.08 -10.45 2.37
CA LEU A 725 -5.25 -9.26 2.54
C LEU A 725 -5.04 -8.51 1.22
N ASN A 726 -4.76 -9.22 0.13
CA ASN A 726 -4.58 -8.62 -1.20
C ASN A 726 -5.89 -7.97 -1.71
N ALA A 727 -7.04 -8.58 -1.45
CA ALA A 727 -8.33 -8.02 -1.85
C ALA A 727 -8.80 -6.88 -0.93
N THR A 728 -8.44 -6.92 0.36
CA THR A 728 -8.85 -5.93 1.37
C THR A 728 -7.94 -4.69 1.40
N PHE A 729 -6.65 -4.89 1.16
CA PHE A 729 -5.62 -3.86 1.15
C PHE A 729 -4.83 -3.91 -0.18
N PRO A 730 -5.52 -3.72 -1.32
CA PRO A 730 -4.91 -3.85 -2.64
C PRO A 730 -3.70 -2.93 -2.82
#